data_AF-A0A9D6VJD0-F1
#
_entry.id   AF-A0A9D6VJD0-F1
#
_cell.length_a   1.000
_cell.length_b   1.000
_cell.length_c   1.000
_cell.angle_alpha   90.00
_cell.angle_beta   90.00
_cell.angle_gamma   90.00
#
_symmetry.space_group_name_H-M   'P 1'
#
loop_
_entity.id
_entity.type
_entity.pdbx_description
1 polymer ?
#
loop_
_entity_poly.entity_id
_entity_poly.type
_entity_poly.pdbx_seq_one_letter_code
_entity_poly.pdbx_strand_id
1 'polypeptide(L)'
;MLTENNKKSKKVFWSVLAVFCLLKITQLLTATEPFLAYEETTNGCLANDILSGKLLMGMFNYQAYPHSGGTLIYGLIAVPFFALFGKSIISLKLIPLIFSLITLALWFKIIEKYFDSLMALIFSGFYIFSSDLLCRGELIAWANHCESNLFTISTVWLTASLLEKDENRENYVKNLVAIGIIAGLGIYFDYIYAITLMAVMLAVLVVKRNIFTIKNICYLLISFIAGFSPWIFYRLQHTDPVRGKALLFSKVFTSRMDLNFSPSHIADKIIQIIINDIPSSLHYINGFPIFGKIATFILLCVIGFSLIFYIQKLFQKHNNFFCLFPVSFLASFLFIFFFSGFYNPSIPEKEWFFISKYRYYLPLIPFLYFFAAWGIKNLINRFSGTSKKYLPIIILASIMIAGFKENSVYIEPSKFLSGTVNRGYSYWELIPNYLLKVRSEEELKILVQKLEREAALINFPEVGRQLASYSLKEPTIIERIAEGRDEFLKSRLYFGIGKGIFDEFKDDIVSVQKAITVIPEAYQGFCYEGYINEAAREYSKYISLDHGFKCIWEISKVSKLIKITDERNRSSAYRGLARYIMEVELFVSTSNRLPLERIMPKCLSIISDIPPDKKGEVIEGFGYELSSYWLMGLQQAVFTKNQTANAVSAFDNLLNKNVSKIILASKGLNPEMLKPFTSGIKYAVTMTFNDPILQNETLNKISDGNGLSIQK
;
A
#
# COMPACT_ATOMS: atom_id res chain seq x y z
N MET A 1 7.29 -8.42 49.76
CA MET A 1 7.69 -9.22 48.57
C MET A 1 6.72 -9.11 47.38
N LEU A 2 5.41 -9.39 47.50
CA LEU A 2 4.47 -9.27 46.35
C LEU A 2 4.36 -7.84 45.78
N THR A 3 4.43 -6.83 46.63
CA THR A 3 4.38 -5.40 46.22
C THR A 3 5.66 -4.95 45.50
N GLU A 4 6.83 -5.42 45.91
CA GLU A 4 8.12 -5.06 45.29
C GLU A 4 8.31 -5.71 43.92
N ASN A 5 7.96 -7.00 43.77
CA ASN A 5 7.99 -7.67 42.47
C ASN A 5 7.07 -6.98 41.46
N ASN A 6 5.90 -6.51 41.89
CA ASN A 6 4.98 -5.75 41.05
C ASN A 6 5.59 -4.40 40.63
N LYS A 7 6.24 -3.66 41.55
CA LYS A 7 6.94 -2.41 41.20
C LYS A 7 8.06 -2.63 40.17
N LYS A 8 8.86 -3.69 40.32
CA LYS A 8 9.95 -4.02 39.38
C LYS A 8 9.40 -4.38 37.99
N SER A 9 8.38 -5.24 37.93
CA SER A 9 7.69 -5.60 36.68
C SER A 9 7.15 -4.36 35.94
N LYS A 10 6.47 -3.46 36.67
CA LYS A 10 5.97 -2.20 36.08
C LYS A 10 7.07 -1.34 35.48
N LYS A 11 8.22 -1.21 36.15
CA LYS A 11 9.38 -0.49 35.60
C LYS A 11 9.89 -1.13 34.31
N VAL A 12 10.07 -2.45 34.29
CA VAL A 12 10.53 -3.18 33.10
C VAL A 12 9.55 -3.00 31.94
N PHE A 13 8.25 -3.11 32.20
CA PHE A 13 7.20 -2.89 31.19
C PHE A 13 7.32 -1.50 30.55
N TRP A 14 7.39 -0.44 31.36
CA TRP A 14 7.51 0.92 30.82
C TRP A 14 8.84 1.16 30.09
N SER A 15 9.95 0.56 30.55
CA SER A 15 11.23 0.63 29.85
C SER A 15 11.17 -0.03 28.47
N VAL A 16 10.51 -1.19 28.36
CA VAL A 16 10.31 -1.88 27.07
C VAL A 16 9.54 -0.99 26.09
N LEU A 17 8.41 -0.41 26.53
CA LEU A 17 7.62 0.48 25.69
C LEU A 17 8.41 1.75 25.30
N ALA A 18 9.18 2.32 26.23
CA ALA A 18 9.99 3.49 25.97
C ALA A 18 11.10 3.22 24.93
N VAL A 19 11.78 2.07 25.02
CA VAL A 19 12.81 1.68 24.04
C VAL A 19 12.19 1.44 22.66
N PHE A 20 11.03 0.77 22.60
CA PHE A 20 10.28 0.60 21.36
C PHE A 20 9.94 1.96 20.73
N CYS A 21 9.29 2.85 21.49
CA CYS A 21 8.92 4.18 21.01
C CYS A 21 10.14 4.98 20.57
N LEU A 22 11.22 4.99 21.35
CA LEU A 22 12.44 5.72 21.01
C LEU A 22 12.98 5.28 19.65
N LEU A 23 13.16 3.97 19.46
CA LEU A 23 13.68 3.41 18.22
C LEU A 23 12.76 3.73 17.02
N LYS A 24 11.46 3.42 17.14
CA LYS A 24 10.51 3.58 16.04
C LYS A 24 10.23 5.04 15.69
N ILE A 25 10.17 5.93 16.68
CA ILE A 25 10.04 7.37 16.45
C ILE A 25 11.31 7.90 15.77
N THR A 26 12.51 7.50 16.20
CA THR A 26 13.72 7.98 15.51
C THR A 26 13.81 7.45 14.08
N GLN A 27 13.45 6.19 13.80
CA GLN A 27 13.30 5.67 12.43
C GLN A 27 12.30 6.51 11.62
N LEU A 28 11.10 6.75 12.16
CA LEU A 28 10.06 7.53 11.49
C LEU A 28 10.50 8.97 11.19
N LEU A 29 11.18 9.62 12.14
CA LEU A 29 11.62 11.00 11.98
C LEU A 29 12.85 11.13 11.09
N THR A 30 13.65 10.08 10.89
CA THR A 30 14.92 10.17 10.16
C THR A 30 14.92 9.44 8.83
N ALA A 31 14.08 8.43 8.59
CA ALA A 31 14.05 7.72 7.31
C ALA A 31 12.64 7.21 6.97
N THR A 32 11.79 8.05 6.39
CA THR A 32 10.42 7.64 6.00
C THR A 32 10.35 6.80 4.73
N GLU A 33 11.29 6.97 3.79
CA GLU A 33 11.23 6.30 2.47
C GLU A 33 11.21 4.76 2.54
N PRO A 34 12.03 4.09 3.39
CA PRO A 34 12.02 2.63 3.51
C PRO A 34 10.70 2.06 4.02
N PHE A 35 9.90 2.90 4.69
CA PHE A 35 8.60 2.56 5.26
C PHE A 35 7.44 3.06 4.43
N LEU A 36 7.65 3.71 3.29
CA LEU A 36 6.53 4.15 2.45
C LEU A 36 5.77 2.89 1.98
N ALA A 37 4.53 3.00 1.51
CA ALA A 37 3.91 2.01 0.64
C ALA A 37 2.90 2.74 -0.23
N TYR A 38 2.86 2.43 -1.53
CA TYR A 38 2.03 3.23 -2.45
C TYR A 38 0.54 3.24 -2.04
N GLU A 39 0.02 2.11 -1.53
CA GLU A 39 -1.37 1.94 -1.08
C GLU A 39 -1.70 2.70 0.22
N GLU A 40 -0.70 3.08 1.03
CA GLU A 40 -0.97 3.58 2.40
C GLU A 40 -1.57 4.98 2.41
N THR A 41 -1.15 5.83 1.46
CA THR A 41 -1.66 7.21 1.35
C THR A 41 -3.14 7.26 1.02
N THR A 42 -3.70 6.21 0.41
CA THR A 42 -5.15 6.10 0.20
C THR A 42 -5.91 6.17 1.53
N ASN A 43 -5.32 5.65 2.62
CA ASN A 43 -5.96 5.61 3.94
C ASN A 43 -6.07 6.99 4.59
N GLY A 44 -5.27 7.98 4.17
CA GLY A 44 -5.34 9.36 4.68
C GLY A 44 -6.40 10.24 4.02
N CYS A 45 -7.02 9.81 2.92
CA CYS A 45 -7.95 10.63 2.14
C CYS A 45 -9.19 11.06 2.93
N LEU A 46 -9.76 10.15 3.73
CA LEU A 46 -10.93 10.49 4.55
C LEU A 46 -10.58 11.55 5.60
N ALA A 47 -9.41 11.44 6.26
CA ALA A 47 -8.98 12.46 7.22
C ALA A 47 -8.77 13.81 6.55
N ASN A 48 -8.18 13.85 5.35
CA ASN A 48 -8.05 15.07 4.57
C ASN A 48 -9.41 15.74 4.36
N ASP A 49 -10.39 14.98 3.90
CA ASP A 49 -11.69 15.49 3.50
C ASP A 49 -12.57 15.90 4.68
N ILE A 50 -12.49 15.18 5.80
CA ILE A 50 -13.13 15.58 7.06
C ILE A 50 -12.57 16.93 7.53
N LEU A 51 -11.24 17.07 7.58
CA LEU A 51 -10.60 18.31 8.05
C LEU A 51 -10.78 19.48 7.07
N SER A 52 -10.92 19.22 5.79
CA SER A 52 -11.27 20.22 4.78
C SER A 52 -12.76 20.59 4.81
N GLY A 53 -13.60 19.93 5.62
CA GLY A 53 -15.04 20.13 5.66
C GLY A 53 -15.76 19.73 4.37
N LYS A 54 -15.12 18.90 3.53
CA LYS A 54 -15.53 18.62 2.15
C LYS A 54 -15.37 17.13 1.84
N LEU A 55 -16.30 16.30 2.32
CA LEU A 55 -16.40 14.93 1.84
C LEU A 55 -16.64 14.92 0.31
N LEU A 56 -15.79 14.18 -0.40
CA LEU A 56 -15.84 14.00 -1.85
C LEU A 56 -16.81 12.88 -2.25
N MET A 57 -16.97 11.90 -1.37
CA MET A 57 -17.80 10.71 -1.58
C MET A 57 -18.45 10.29 -0.26
N GLY A 58 -19.43 9.38 -0.30
CA GLY A 58 -19.98 8.78 0.92
C GLY A 58 -18.90 8.07 1.75
N MET A 59 -19.01 8.08 3.09
CA MET A 59 -17.95 7.58 3.98
C MET A 59 -17.44 6.17 3.63
N PHE A 60 -18.33 5.24 3.31
CA PHE A 60 -17.94 3.86 2.96
C PHE A 60 -17.25 3.74 1.59
N ASN A 61 -17.32 4.75 0.73
CA ASN A 61 -16.54 4.79 -0.51
C ASN A 61 -15.06 5.07 -0.25
N TYR A 62 -14.68 5.59 0.92
CA TYR A 62 -13.28 5.72 1.33
C TYR A 62 -12.62 4.38 1.67
N GLN A 63 -13.39 3.30 1.78
CA GLN A 63 -12.84 1.96 1.92
C GLN A 63 -12.23 1.52 0.57
N ALA A 64 -10.90 1.60 0.47
CA ALA A 64 -10.17 1.38 -0.78
C ALA A 64 -10.41 -0.03 -1.37
N TYR A 65 -10.52 -1.03 -0.49
CA TYR A 65 -10.67 -2.42 -0.89
C TYR A 65 -11.93 -3.05 -0.28
N PRO A 66 -12.74 -3.81 -1.05
CA PRO A 66 -13.95 -4.46 -0.54
C PRO A 66 -13.72 -5.47 0.60
N HIS A 67 -12.47 -5.91 0.81
CA HIS A 67 -12.07 -6.91 1.80
C HIS A 67 -11.17 -6.34 2.92
N SER A 68 -10.94 -5.02 2.93
CA SER A 68 -10.09 -4.36 3.94
C SER A 68 -10.80 -3.15 4.53
N GLY A 69 -11.65 -3.39 5.52
CA GLY A 69 -12.34 -2.35 6.29
C GLY A 69 -11.39 -1.49 7.11
N GLY A 70 -10.17 -1.98 7.38
CA GLY A 70 -9.16 -1.22 8.11
C GLY A 70 -8.81 0.10 7.44
N THR A 71 -8.84 0.17 6.10
CA THR A 71 -8.58 1.41 5.34
C THR A 71 -9.50 2.57 5.75
N LEU A 72 -10.79 2.28 5.97
CA LEU A 72 -11.77 3.26 6.44
C LEU A 72 -11.49 3.66 7.90
N ILE A 73 -11.19 2.68 8.75
CA ILE A 73 -10.89 2.90 10.18
C ILE A 73 -9.64 3.77 10.32
N TYR A 74 -8.63 3.55 9.49
CA TYR A 74 -7.41 4.38 9.46
C TYR A 74 -7.72 5.81 9.08
N GLY A 75 -8.55 6.02 8.06
CA GLY A 75 -8.99 7.36 7.68
C GLY A 75 -9.68 8.12 8.81
N LEU A 76 -10.45 7.44 9.65
CA LEU A 76 -11.07 8.06 10.83
C LEU A 76 -10.05 8.35 11.95
N ILE A 77 -9.15 7.41 12.24
CA ILE A 77 -8.12 7.56 13.28
C ILE A 77 -7.06 8.60 12.87
N ALA A 78 -6.83 8.80 11.56
CA ALA A 78 -5.91 9.79 11.03
C ALA A 78 -6.35 11.24 11.29
N VAL A 79 -7.66 11.50 11.48
CA VAL A 79 -8.21 12.86 11.69
C VAL A 79 -7.48 13.62 12.80
N PRO A 80 -7.39 13.13 14.06
CA PRO A 80 -6.68 13.84 15.12
C PRO A 80 -5.19 14.04 14.82
N PHE A 81 -4.52 13.07 14.17
CA PHE A 81 -3.10 13.23 13.82
C PHE A 81 -2.87 14.26 12.74
N PHE A 82 -3.73 14.31 11.72
CA PHE A 82 -3.66 15.31 10.66
C PHE A 82 -3.99 16.70 11.19
N ALA A 83 -4.92 16.81 12.15
CA ALA A 83 -5.23 18.07 12.81
C ALA A 83 -4.07 18.60 13.66
N LEU A 84 -3.39 17.73 14.40
CA LEU A 84 -2.31 18.11 15.33
C LEU A 84 -0.95 18.30 14.66
N PHE A 85 -0.62 17.46 13.68
CA PHE A 85 0.73 17.37 13.09
C PHE A 85 0.76 17.69 11.59
N GLY A 86 -0.38 18.11 11.02
CA GLY A 86 -0.54 18.38 9.59
C GLY A 86 -0.80 17.12 8.75
N LYS A 87 -1.19 17.32 7.49
CA LYS A 87 -1.58 16.26 6.53
C LYS A 87 -0.38 15.52 5.91
N SER A 88 0.57 15.11 6.73
CA SER A 88 1.85 14.49 6.31
C SER A 88 1.84 12.96 6.43
N ILE A 89 2.78 12.29 5.75
CA ILE A 89 2.94 10.84 5.88
C ILE A 89 3.39 10.46 7.30
N ILE A 90 4.15 11.31 7.99
CA ILE A 90 4.53 11.07 9.40
C ILE A 90 3.27 10.99 10.27
N SER A 91 2.34 11.91 10.10
CA SER A 91 1.07 11.92 10.83
C SER A 91 0.27 10.64 10.59
N LEU A 92 0.25 10.14 9.35
CA LEU A 92 -0.41 8.87 9.03
C LEU A 92 0.28 7.68 9.72
N LYS A 93 1.62 7.67 9.75
CA LYS A 93 2.43 6.61 10.34
C LYS A 93 2.38 6.52 11.87
N LEU A 94 1.85 7.54 12.54
CA LEU A 94 1.55 7.44 13.97
C LEU A 94 0.49 6.38 14.29
N ILE A 95 -0.38 6.05 13.32
CA ILE A 95 -1.42 5.03 13.48
C ILE A 95 -0.81 3.62 13.61
N PRO A 96 -0.08 3.07 12.62
CA PRO A 96 0.53 1.74 12.75
C PRO A 96 1.52 1.68 13.92
N LEU A 97 2.20 2.79 14.27
CA LEU A 97 3.04 2.87 15.47
C LEU A 97 2.25 2.62 16.76
N ILE A 98 1.06 3.24 16.90
CA ILE A 98 0.18 3.02 18.06
C ILE A 98 -0.36 1.60 18.08
N PHE A 99 -0.79 1.06 16.94
CA PHE A 99 -1.24 -0.34 16.85
C PHE A 99 -0.13 -1.31 17.29
N SER A 100 1.09 -1.10 16.83
CA SER A 100 2.25 -1.92 17.18
C SER A 100 2.65 -1.76 18.66
N LEU A 101 2.60 -0.54 19.20
CA LEU A 101 2.86 -0.28 20.61
C LEU A 101 1.85 -0.99 21.53
N ILE A 102 0.54 -0.89 21.22
CA ILE A 102 -0.51 -1.57 21.98
C ILE A 102 -0.35 -3.09 21.84
N THR A 103 -0.04 -3.58 20.65
CA THR A 103 0.22 -5.00 20.38
C THR A 103 1.38 -5.53 21.25
N LEU A 104 2.51 -4.83 21.28
CA LEU A 104 3.65 -5.17 22.15
C LEU A 104 3.26 -5.14 23.63
N ALA A 105 2.52 -4.11 24.07
CA ALA A 105 2.08 -4.01 25.45
C ALA A 105 1.19 -5.19 25.88
N LEU A 106 0.24 -5.60 25.04
CA LEU A 106 -0.63 -6.75 25.29
C LEU A 106 0.15 -8.07 25.28
N TRP A 107 1.07 -8.26 24.32
CA TRP A 107 1.95 -9.43 24.30
C TRP A 107 2.82 -9.52 25.56
N PHE A 108 3.45 -8.42 25.97
CA PHE A 108 4.24 -8.37 27.19
C PHE A 108 3.40 -8.82 28.38
N LYS A 109 2.19 -8.25 28.53
CA LYS A 109 1.31 -8.53 29.67
C LYS A 109 0.79 -9.97 29.68
N ILE A 110 0.48 -10.54 28.52
CA ILE A 110 0.09 -11.95 28.42
C ILE A 110 1.24 -12.86 28.79
N ILE A 111 2.40 -12.65 28.18
CA ILE A 111 3.55 -13.53 28.41
C ILE A 111 3.98 -13.44 29.87
N GLU A 112 3.99 -12.23 30.45
CA GLU A 112 4.28 -12.02 31.87
C GLU A 112 3.27 -12.73 32.78
N LYS A 113 1.97 -12.65 32.49
CA LYS A 113 0.90 -13.26 33.30
C LYS A 113 0.94 -14.79 33.27
N TYR A 114 1.15 -15.39 32.10
CA TYR A 114 0.97 -16.85 31.90
C TYR A 114 2.27 -17.64 31.83
N PHE A 115 3.41 -16.96 31.65
CA PHE A 115 4.73 -17.55 31.66
C PHE A 115 5.56 -16.88 32.77
N ASP A 116 6.38 -15.88 32.43
CA ASP A 116 7.14 -15.08 33.39
C ASP A 116 7.70 -13.80 32.73
N SER A 117 8.17 -12.86 33.56
CA SER A 117 8.71 -11.58 33.08
C SER A 117 10.00 -11.74 32.27
N LEU A 118 10.79 -12.81 32.45
CA LEU A 118 12.00 -13.03 31.65
C LEU A 118 11.64 -13.40 30.22
N MET A 119 10.68 -14.31 30.03
CA MET A 119 10.18 -14.65 28.70
C MET A 119 9.53 -13.44 28.01
N ALA A 120 8.76 -12.63 28.75
CA ALA A 120 8.16 -11.40 28.22
C ALA A 120 9.23 -10.40 27.75
N LEU A 121 10.32 -10.26 28.51
CA LEU A 121 11.45 -9.41 28.15
C LEU A 121 12.17 -9.92 26.90
N ILE A 122 12.45 -11.24 26.80
CA ILE A 122 13.10 -11.83 25.62
C ILE A 122 12.24 -11.65 24.38
N PHE A 123 10.93 -11.94 24.48
CA PHE A 123 9.97 -11.70 23.39
C PHE A 123 9.99 -10.24 22.94
N SER A 124 9.94 -9.31 23.89
CA SER A 124 9.93 -7.88 23.58
C SER A 124 11.22 -7.43 22.93
N GLY A 125 12.35 -8.03 23.30
CA GLY A 125 13.62 -7.85 22.61
C GLY A 125 13.52 -8.23 21.13
N PHE A 126 12.96 -9.41 20.81
CA PHE A 126 12.75 -9.82 19.41
C PHE A 126 11.78 -8.90 18.66
N TYR A 127 10.73 -8.43 19.32
CA TYR A 127 9.75 -7.53 18.72
C TYR A 127 10.34 -6.14 18.46
N ILE A 128 11.12 -5.58 19.41
CA ILE A 128 11.79 -4.28 19.25
C ILE A 128 12.90 -4.35 18.20
N PHE A 129 13.75 -5.39 18.27
CA PHE A 129 14.87 -5.62 17.37
C PHE A 129 14.49 -6.68 16.33
N SER A 130 13.37 -6.44 15.65
CA SER A 130 12.77 -7.41 14.73
C SER A 130 13.54 -7.57 13.42
N SER A 131 13.13 -8.58 12.65
CA SER A 131 13.54 -8.73 11.25
C SER A 131 13.07 -7.53 10.42
N ASP A 132 13.64 -7.40 9.23
CA ASP A 132 13.32 -6.31 8.30
C ASP A 132 11.81 -6.19 8.03
N LEU A 133 11.19 -7.33 7.72
CA LEU A 133 9.78 -7.39 7.36
C LEU A 133 8.87 -6.85 8.47
N LEU A 134 9.06 -7.31 9.73
CA LEU A 134 8.26 -6.81 10.84
C LEU A 134 8.60 -5.36 11.15
N CYS A 135 9.88 -4.97 11.10
CA CYS A 135 10.31 -3.59 11.36
C CYS A 135 9.59 -2.60 10.45
N ARG A 136 9.56 -2.90 9.15
CA ARG A 136 8.87 -2.07 8.17
C ARG A 136 7.34 -2.20 8.31
N GLY A 137 6.83 -3.41 8.52
CA GLY A 137 5.40 -3.66 8.69
C GLY A 137 4.77 -2.91 9.88
N GLU A 138 5.51 -2.67 10.95
CA GLU A 138 5.08 -1.90 12.12
C GLU A 138 4.92 -0.39 11.85
N LEU A 139 5.48 0.12 10.74
CA LEU A 139 5.49 1.54 10.37
C LEU A 139 4.83 1.83 9.02
N ILE A 140 4.37 0.81 8.29
CA ILE A 140 3.59 0.97 7.05
C ILE A 140 2.11 1.03 7.43
N ALA A 141 1.41 2.07 6.98
CA ALA A 141 0.00 2.27 7.30
C ALA A 141 -0.92 1.54 6.30
N TRP A 142 -0.75 0.22 6.11
CA TRP A 142 -1.61 -0.53 5.19
C TRP A 142 -3.04 -0.68 5.69
N ALA A 143 -3.24 -0.59 7.02
CA ALA A 143 -4.52 -0.84 7.65
C ALA A 143 -5.01 -2.27 7.45
N ASN A 144 -4.10 -3.25 7.53
CA ASN A 144 -4.39 -4.67 7.36
C ASN A 144 -3.35 -5.54 8.11
N HIS A 145 -3.00 -6.70 7.58
CA HIS A 145 -1.88 -7.59 7.92
C HIS A 145 -1.19 -7.39 9.28
N CYS A 146 -0.27 -6.43 9.43
CA CYS A 146 0.47 -6.24 10.68
C CYS A 146 -0.45 -5.87 11.84
N GLU A 147 -1.41 -4.99 11.58
CA GLU A 147 -2.30 -4.41 12.58
C GLU A 147 -3.42 -5.39 12.99
N SER A 148 -3.65 -6.43 12.19
CA SER A 148 -4.43 -7.60 12.59
C SER A 148 -3.89 -8.29 13.85
N ASN A 149 -2.59 -8.10 14.17
CA ASN A 149 -1.99 -8.63 15.40
C ASN A 149 -2.61 -8.03 16.67
N LEU A 150 -3.10 -6.79 16.64
CA LEU A 150 -3.78 -6.17 17.76
C LEU A 150 -5.08 -6.92 18.09
N PHE A 151 -5.90 -7.18 17.06
CA PHE A 151 -7.12 -7.96 17.20
C PHE A 151 -6.80 -9.37 17.65
N THR A 152 -5.73 -9.96 17.11
CA THR A 152 -5.27 -11.30 17.48
C THR A 152 -4.99 -11.40 18.97
N ILE A 153 -4.09 -10.55 19.48
CA ILE A 153 -3.66 -10.64 20.87
C ILE A 153 -4.76 -10.22 21.85
N SER A 154 -5.64 -9.29 21.46
CA SER A 154 -6.83 -8.91 22.25
C SER A 154 -7.82 -10.06 22.40
N THR A 155 -8.04 -10.82 21.32
CA THR A 155 -8.95 -11.98 21.33
C THR A 155 -8.40 -13.09 22.22
N VAL A 156 -7.09 -13.31 22.17
CA VAL A 156 -6.38 -14.27 23.01
C VAL A 156 -6.47 -13.87 24.49
N TRP A 157 -6.23 -12.59 24.80
CA TRP A 157 -6.38 -12.04 26.16
C TRP A 157 -7.77 -12.33 26.73
N LEU A 158 -8.81 -11.97 25.98
CA LEU A 158 -10.19 -12.09 26.43
C LEU A 158 -10.63 -13.55 26.53
N THR A 159 -10.24 -14.39 25.58
CA THR A 159 -10.55 -15.83 25.61
C THR A 159 -9.90 -16.50 26.81
N ALA A 160 -8.65 -16.14 27.10
CA ALA A 160 -7.97 -16.63 28.28
C ALA A 160 -8.64 -16.18 29.58
N SER A 161 -9.02 -14.89 29.66
CA SER A 161 -9.74 -14.34 30.81
C SER A 161 -11.11 -15.00 31.00
N LEU A 162 -11.77 -15.41 29.91
CA LEU A 162 -13.01 -16.19 29.92
C LEU A 162 -12.80 -17.63 30.42
N LEU A 163 -11.64 -18.23 30.13
CA LEU A 163 -11.30 -19.60 30.50
C LEU A 163 -10.82 -19.72 31.95
N GLU A 164 -10.22 -18.66 32.49
CA GLU A 164 -9.98 -18.53 33.93
C GLU A 164 -11.31 -18.66 34.68
N LYS A 165 -11.33 -19.41 35.79
CA LYS A 165 -12.54 -19.61 36.60
C LYS A 165 -12.91 -18.29 37.28
N ASP A 166 -13.65 -17.45 36.58
CA ASP A 166 -14.33 -16.31 37.19
C ASP A 166 -15.71 -16.77 37.67
N GLU A 167 -15.94 -16.71 38.99
CA GLU A 167 -17.26 -16.95 39.58
C GLU A 167 -18.24 -15.82 39.24
N ASN A 168 -17.72 -14.67 38.79
CA ASN A 168 -18.53 -13.54 38.37
C ASN A 168 -19.11 -13.75 36.95
N ARG A 169 -20.37 -14.16 36.91
CA ARG A 169 -21.16 -14.33 35.68
C ARG A 169 -21.21 -13.07 34.80
N GLU A 170 -21.13 -11.87 35.38
CA GLU A 170 -21.16 -10.62 34.63
C GLU A 170 -19.91 -10.45 33.77
N ASN A 171 -18.72 -10.65 34.35
CA ASN A 171 -17.44 -10.60 33.64
C ASN A 171 -17.37 -11.65 32.53
N TYR A 172 -17.92 -12.85 32.80
CA TYR A 172 -18.01 -13.92 31.81
C TYR A 172 -18.78 -13.48 30.55
N VAL A 173 -19.98 -12.90 30.72
CA VAL A 173 -20.78 -12.40 29.59
C VAL A 173 -20.12 -11.22 28.90
N LYS A 174 -19.53 -10.28 29.65
CA LYS A 174 -18.76 -9.15 29.09
C LYS A 174 -17.64 -9.64 28.18
N ASN A 175 -16.88 -10.65 28.60
CA ASN A 175 -15.81 -11.23 27.80
C ASN A 175 -16.35 -11.90 26.53
N LEU A 176 -17.46 -12.65 26.60
CA LEU A 176 -18.09 -13.22 25.40
C LEU A 176 -18.51 -12.14 24.40
N VAL A 177 -19.18 -11.09 24.86
CA VAL A 177 -19.62 -9.98 24.01
C VAL A 177 -18.41 -9.24 23.42
N ALA A 178 -17.38 -8.97 24.22
CA ALA A 178 -16.16 -8.32 23.74
C ALA A 178 -15.43 -9.18 22.70
N ILE A 179 -15.34 -10.50 22.90
CA ILE A 179 -14.76 -11.44 21.93
C ILE A 179 -15.55 -11.38 20.62
N GLY A 180 -16.88 -11.44 20.66
CA GLY A 180 -17.68 -11.37 19.43
C GLY A 180 -17.52 -10.04 18.70
N ILE A 181 -17.59 -8.89 19.39
CA ILE A 181 -17.37 -7.57 18.76
C ILE A 181 -15.98 -7.49 18.13
N ILE A 182 -14.92 -7.86 18.85
CA ILE A 182 -13.55 -7.85 18.32
C ILE A 182 -13.40 -8.83 17.18
N ALA A 183 -14.05 -9.99 17.23
CA ALA A 183 -14.02 -10.97 16.17
C ALA A 183 -14.68 -10.44 14.88
N GLY A 184 -15.87 -9.84 15.00
CA GLY A 184 -16.57 -9.24 13.88
C GLY A 184 -15.81 -8.05 13.30
N LEU A 185 -15.34 -7.16 14.16
CA LEU A 185 -14.55 -6.00 13.75
C LEU A 185 -13.21 -6.41 13.14
N GLY A 186 -12.53 -7.40 13.70
CA GLY A 186 -11.26 -7.93 13.20
C GLY A 186 -11.38 -8.55 11.82
N ILE A 187 -12.46 -9.31 11.56
CA ILE A 187 -12.76 -9.83 10.21
C ILE A 187 -13.14 -8.72 9.24
N TYR A 188 -13.92 -7.72 9.67
CA TYR A 188 -14.17 -6.55 8.83
C TYR A 188 -12.86 -5.80 8.50
N PHE A 189 -11.98 -5.65 9.49
CA PHE A 189 -10.71 -4.94 9.38
C PHE A 189 -9.79 -5.61 8.35
N ASP A 190 -9.50 -6.91 8.53
CA ASP A 190 -8.73 -7.72 7.58
C ASP A 190 -9.13 -9.21 7.69
N TYR A 191 -9.39 -9.85 6.56
CA TYR A 191 -9.74 -11.27 6.47
C TYR A 191 -8.62 -12.20 6.98
N ILE A 192 -7.36 -11.76 7.01
CA ILE A 192 -6.27 -12.58 7.56
C ILE A 192 -6.50 -12.97 9.03
N TYR A 193 -7.25 -12.15 9.77
CA TYR A 193 -7.60 -12.40 11.15
C TYR A 193 -8.50 -13.65 11.34
N ALA A 194 -9.08 -14.19 10.26
CA ALA A 194 -9.76 -15.50 10.29
C ALA A 194 -8.86 -16.64 10.77
N ILE A 195 -7.54 -16.55 10.54
CA ILE A 195 -6.55 -17.51 11.06
C ILE A 195 -6.64 -17.56 12.60
N THR A 196 -6.75 -16.40 13.25
CA THR A 196 -6.86 -16.31 14.71
C THR A 196 -8.16 -16.93 15.20
N LEU A 197 -9.30 -16.61 14.57
CA LEU A 197 -10.59 -17.16 15.00
C LEU A 197 -10.60 -18.68 14.91
N MET A 198 -10.06 -19.24 13.83
CA MET A 198 -9.91 -20.69 13.68
C MET A 198 -9.00 -21.27 14.78
N ALA A 199 -7.85 -20.65 15.03
CA ALA A 199 -6.90 -21.08 16.04
C ALA A 199 -7.48 -21.04 17.48
N VAL A 200 -8.17 -19.95 17.82
CA VAL A 200 -8.84 -19.77 19.11
C VAL A 200 -9.94 -20.82 19.27
N MET A 201 -10.78 -21.03 18.25
CA MET A 201 -11.85 -22.01 18.28
C MET A 201 -11.31 -23.43 18.51
N LEU A 202 -10.26 -23.83 17.76
CA LEU A 202 -9.60 -25.13 17.94
C LEU A 202 -9.04 -25.29 19.36
N ALA A 203 -8.34 -24.29 19.89
CA ALA A 203 -7.79 -24.34 21.24
C ALA A 203 -8.90 -24.41 22.32
N VAL A 204 -9.98 -23.64 22.18
CA VAL A 204 -11.12 -23.66 23.12
C VAL A 204 -11.86 -25.00 23.09
N LEU A 205 -12.04 -25.60 21.90
CA LEU A 205 -12.67 -26.92 21.75
C LEU A 205 -11.88 -28.03 22.46
N VAL A 206 -10.55 -27.90 22.57
CA VAL A 206 -9.73 -28.84 23.32
C VAL A 206 -9.81 -28.56 24.83
N VAL A 207 -9.70 -27.29 25.25
CA VAL A 207 -9.64 -26.92 26.67
C VAL A 207 -11.00 -27.03 27.39
N LYS A 208 -12.07 -26.53 26.77
CA LYS A 208 -13.38 -26.38 27.45
C LYS A 208 -14.54 -26.37 26.45
N ARG A 209 -14.97 -27.56 26.03
CA ARG A 209 -16.11 -27.76 25.10
C ARG A 209 -17.42 -27.11 25.58
N ASN A 210 -17.64 -27.08 26.89
CA ASN A 210 -18.87 -26.53 27.49
C ASN A 210 -19.02 -25.01 27.34
N ILE A 211 -18.04 -24.29 26.78
CA ILE A 211 -18.23 -22.88 26.40
C ILE A 211 -19.26 -22.75 25.27
N PHE A 212 -19.37 -23.73 24.38
CA PHE A 212 -20.26 -23.69 23.22
C PHE A 212 -21.70 -24.12 23.55
N THR A 213 -22.25 -23.61 24.66
CA THR A 213 -23.71 -23.71 24.89
C THR A 213 -24.45 -22.79 23.92
N ILE A 214 -25.69 -23.13 23.58
CA ILE A 214 -26.54 -22.32 22.67
C ILE A 214 -26.57 -20.85 23.13
N LYS A 215 -26.73 -20.62 24.44
CA LYS A 215 -26.77 -19.26 25.01
C LYS A 215 -25.48 -18.47 24.76
N ASN A 216 -24.32 -19.09 24.98
CA ASN A 216 -23.03 -18.45 24.75
C ASN A 216 -22.77 -18.21 23.25
N ILE A 217 -23.17 -19.17 22.41
CA ILE A 217 -23.13 -19.02 20.94
C ILE A 217 -24.00 -17.84 20.52
N CYS A 218 -25.19 -17.67 21.08
CA CYS A 218 -26.05 -16.51 20.79
C CYS A 218 -25.37 -15.20 21.20
N TYR A 219 -24.75 -15.11 22.38
CA TYR A 219 -24.00 -13.90 22.77
C TYR A 219 -22.87 -13.59 21.80
N LEU A 220 -22.05 -14.59 21.47
CA LEU A 220 -20.95 -14.45 20.52
C LEU A 220 -21.44 -14.05 19.12
N LEU A 221 -22.52 -14.66 18.62
CA LEU A 221 -23.04 -14.40 17.28
C LEU A 221 -23.65 -13.00 17.16
N ILE A 222 -24.49 -12.59 18.12
CA ILE A 222 -25.09 -11.25 18.12
C ILE A 222 -24.01 -10.18 18.19
N SER A 223 -23.04 -10.35 19.09
CA SER A 223 -21.92 -9.41 19.24
C SER A 223 -20.97 -9.42 18.05
N PHE A 224 -20.75 -10.59 17.41
CA PHE A 224 -20.05 -10.70 16.14
C PHE A 224 -20.75 -9.93 15.03
N ILE A 225 -22.06 -10.11 14.86
CA ILE A 225 -22.83 -9.36 13.85
C ILE A 225 -22.74 -7.86 14.12
N ALA A 226 -22.77 -7.43 15.39
CA ALA A 226 -22.58 -6.03 15.75
C ALA A 226 -21.19 -5.51 15.34
N GLY A 227 -20.12 -6.24 15.65
CA GLY A 227 -18.75 -5.88 15.24
C GLY A 227 -18.53 -5.92 13.72
N PHE A 228 -19.19 -6.86 13.03
CA PHE A 228 -19.12 -7.06 11.58
C PHE A 228 -20.10 -6.15 10.81
N SER A 229 -20.97 -5.42 11.51
CA SER A 229 -22.01 -4.58 10.89
C SER A 229 -21.48 -3.53 9.90
N PRO A 230 -20.28 -2.92 10.04
CA PRO A 230 -19.76 -2.01 9.02
C PRO A 230 -19.56 -2.71 7.66
N TRP A 231 -19.16 -3.99 7.67
CA TRP A 231 -19.06 -4.78 6.45
C TRP A 231 -20.44 -4.97 5.81
N ILE A 232 -21.45 -5.34 6.61
CA ILE A 232 -22.82 -5.54 6.14
C ILE A 232 -23.32 -4.26 5.47
N PHE A 233 -23.13 -3.11 6.13
CA PHE A 233 -23.55 -1.82 5.62
C PHE A 233 -22.80 -1.42 4.34
N TYR A 234 -21.47 -1.58 4.30
CA TYR A 234 -20.67 -1.37 3.10
C TYR A 234 -21.25 -2.17 1.92
N ARG A 235 -21.59 -3.44 2.14
CA ARG A 235 -22.13 -4.31 1.10
C ARG A 235 -23.53 -3.92 0.65
N LEU A 236 -24.41 -3.54 1.58
CA LEU A 236 -25.75 -3.05 1.23
C LEU A 236 -25.69 -1.81 0.33
N GLN A 237 -24.76 -0.89 0.58
CA GLN A 237 -24.56 0.29 -0.27
C GLN A 237 -23.93 -0.03 -1.64
N HIS A 238 -23.09 -1.05 -1.70
CA HIS A 238 -22.27 -1.37 -2.88
C HIS A 238 -22.73 -2.61 -3.65
N THR A 239 -23.96 -3.08 -3.43
CA THR A 239 -24.48 -4.23 -4.18
C THR A 239 -24.64 -3.82 -5.64
N ASP A 240 -23.96 -4.52 -6.54
CA ASP A 240 -24.04 -4.34 -8.00
C ASP A 240 -25.49 -4.65 -8.44
N PRO A 241 -26.27 -3.63 -8.88
CA PRO A 241 -27.66 -3.83 -9.25
C PRO A 241 -27.79 -4.71 -10.51
N VAL A 242 -26.79 -4.69 -11.39
CA VAL A 242 -26.83 -5.38 -12.68
C VAL A 242 -26.55 -6.87 -12.53
N ARG A 243 -25.71 -7.25 -11.55
CA ARG A 243 -25.32 -8.66 -11.37
C ARG A 243 -26.02 -9.36 -10.22
N GLY A 244 -26.69 -8.64 -9.30
CA GLY A 244 -27.48 -9.20 -8.19
C GLY A 244 -26.73 -10.13 -7.24
N LYS A 245 -25.46 -10.44 -7.51
CA LYS A 245 -24.63 -11.38 -6.78
C LYS A 245 -23.84 -10.60 -5.76
N ALA A 246 -24.38 -10.52 -4.55
CA ALA A 246 -23.59 -10.28 -3.35
C ALA A 246 -22.62 -11.45 -3.15
N LEU A 247 -21.55 -11.49 -3.95
CA LEU A 247 -20.46 -12.45 -3.77
C LEU A 247 -19.82 -12.17 -2.41
N LEU A 248 -20.24 -12.89 -1.37
CA LEU A 248 -19.76 -12.79 0.03
C LEU A 248 -18.22 -12.69 0.09
N PHE A 249 -17.55 -13.39 -0.82
CA PHE A 249 -16.13 -13.27 -1.07
C PHE A 249 -15.87 -12.55 -2.39
N SER A 250 -15.00 -11.54 -2.37
CA SER A 250 -14.58 -10.87 -3.61
C SER A 250 -14.06 -11.90 -4.62
N LYS A 251 -14.31 -11.68 -5.92
CA LYS A 251 -13.72 -12.53 -6.97
C LYS A 251 -12.20 -12.66 -6.82
N VAL A 252 -11.54 -11.64 -6.25
CA VAL A 252 -10.11 -11.61 -5.92
C VAL A 252 -9.73 -12.68 -4.90
N PHE A 253 -10.58 -12.96 -3.91
CA PHE A 253 -10.31 -14.00 -2.93
C PHE A 253 -10.43 -15.39 -3.56
N THR A 254 -11.52 -15.64 -4.30
CA THR A 254 -11.72 -16.94 -4.98
C THR A 254 -10.72 -17.18 -6.10
N SER A 255 -10.29 -16.14 -6.82
CA SER A 255 -9.26 -16.25 -7.87
C SER A 255 -7.87 -16.53 -7.30
N ARG A 256 -7.70 -16.35 -6.00
CA ARG A 256 -6.47 -16.67 -5.27
C ARG A 256 -6.61 -17.96 -4.47
N MET A 257 -7.63 -18.79 -4.69
CA MET A 257 -7.61 -20.14 -4.13
C MET A 257 -6.79 -21.05 -5.04
N ASP A 258 -5.89 -21.82 -4.45
CA ASP A 258 -5.11 -22.81 -5.16
C ASP A 258 -5.84 -24.15 -5.07
N LEU A 259 -6.49 -24.55 -6.16
CA LEU A 259 -7.28 -25.77 -6.23
C LEU A 259 -6.45 -26.97 -6.73
N ASN A 260 -5.14 -26.80 -6.92
CA ASN A 260 -4.27 -27.90 -7.29
C ASN A 260 -3.87 -28.71 -6.05
N PHE A 261 -4.40 -29.92 -5.95
CA PHE A 261 -4.14 -30.83 -4.83
C PHE A 261 -3.22 -32.00 -5.20
N SER A 262 -2.43 -31.89 -6.27
CA SER A 262 -1.46 -32.94 -6.59
C SER A 262 -0.42 -33.07 -5.46
N PRO A 263 -0.05 -34.29 -5.03
CA PRO A 263 0.91 -34.48 -3.95
C PRO A 263 2.27 -33.79 -4.19
N SER A 264 2.73 -33.71 -5.45
CA SER A 264 3.96 -33.01 -5.81
C SER A 264 3.84 -31.50 -5.59
N HIS A 265 2.76 -30.87 -6.06
CA HIS A 265 2.51 -29.44 -5.86
C HIS A 265 2.38 -29.08 -4.38
N ILE A 266 1.70 -29.95 -3.63
CA ILE A 266 1.59 -29.90 -2.18
C ILE A 266 2.99 -29.93 -1.51
N ALA A 267 3.85 -30.86 -1.93
CA ALA A 267 5.21 -30.96 -1.41
C ALA A 267 6.05 -29.73 -1.75
N ASP A 268 5.99 -29.27 -3.00
CA ASP A 268 6.70 -28.07 -3.46
C ASP A 268 6.30 -26.84 -2.67
N LYS A 269 5.00 -26.69 -2.39
CA LYS A 269 4.47 -25.58 -1.59
C LYS A 269 4.91 -25.66 -0.12
N ILE A 270 4.92 -26.84 0.47
CA ILE A 270 5.42 -27.03 1.84
C ILE A 270 6.92 -26.69 1.90
N ILE A 271 7.71 -27.23 0.97
CA ILE A 271 9.15 -26.95 0.85
C ILE A 271 9.35 -25.45 0.72
N GLN A 272 8.63 -24.81 -0.17
CA GLN A 272 8.73 -23.38 -0.36
C GLN A 272 8.38 -22.59 0.91
N ILE A 273 7.26 -22.88 1.56
CA ILE A 273 6.83 -22.13 2.76
C ILE A 273 7.87 -22.30 3.87
N ILE A 274 8.33 -23.53 4.12
CA ILE A 274 9.20 -23.86 5.26
C ILE A 274 10.66 -23.49 4.99
N ILE A 275 11.17 -23.76 3.79
CA ILE A 275 12.59 -23.61 3.44
C ILE A 275 12.88 -22.21 2.90
N ASN A 276 11.94 -21.58 2.19
CA ASN A 276 12.19 -20.30 1.54
C ASN A 276 11.44 -19.15 2.21
N ASP A 277 10.11 -19.23 2.33
CA ASP A 277 9.31 -18.06 2.69
C ASP A 277 9.40 -17.68 4.17
N ILE A 278 9.26 -18.65 5.08
CA ILE A 278 9.41 -18.39 6.53
C ILE A 278 10.82 -17.86 6.85
N PRO A 279 11.92 -18.50 6.37
CA PRO A 279 13.26 -17.95 6.55
C PRO A 279 13.41 -16.55 5.99
N SER A 280 12.92 -16.32 4.77
CA SER A 280 13.00 -15.01 4.10
C SER A 280 12.25 -13.91 4.86
N SER A 281 11.12 -14.25 5.47
CA SER A 281 10.34 -13.32 6.31
C SER A 281 11.05 -12.90 7.61
N LEU A 282 12.09 -13.64 8.02
CA LEU A 282 12.86 -13.43 9.26
C LEU A 282 14.28 -12.88 9.01
N HIS A 283 14.62 -12.49 7.78
CA HIS A 283 15.96 -12.04 7.43
C HIS A 283 16.42 -10.75 8.14
N TYR A 284 17.72 -10.72 8.48
CA TYR A 284 18.46 -9.57 9.04
C TYR A 284 19.59 -9.12 8.09
N ILE A 285 19.29 -8.96 6.80
CA ILE A 285 20.32 -8.89 5.75
C ILE A 285 20.83 -7.48 5.44
N ASN A 286 20.10 -6.41 5.76
CA ASN A 286 20.48 -5.05 5.38
C ASN A 286 21.62 -4.50 6.23
N GLY A 287 21.70 -4.90 7.51
CA GLY A 287 22.73 -4.41 8.44
C GLY A 287 24.08 -5.13 8.35
N PHE A 288 24.06 -6.46 8.32
CA PHE A 288 25.22 -7.33 8.16
C PHE A 288 24.83 -8.56 7.33
N PRO A 289 25.08 -8.60 6.01
CA PRO A 289 24.51 -9.67 5.16
C PRO A 289 24.90 -11.09 5.61
N ILE A 290 26.16 -11.33 5.95
CA ILE A 290 26.65 -12.65 6.39
C ILE A 290 26.17 -12.96 7.82
N PHE A 291 26.45 -12.07 8.76
CA PHE A 291 26.08 -12.26 10.17
C PHE A 291 24.57 -12.35 10.35
N GLY A 292 23.80 -11.58 9.59
CA GLY A 292 22.35 -11.58 9.55
C GLY A 292 21.76 -12.89 9.05
N LYS A 293 22.33 -13.48 7.99
CA LYS A 293 21.95 -14.84 7.55
C LYS A 293 22.25 -15.88 8.63
N ILE A 294 23.40 -15.78 9.29
CA ILE A 294 23.76 -16.66 10.41
C ILE A 294 22.77 -16.48 11.57
N ALA A 295 22.45 -15.25 11.96
CA ALA A 295 21.49 -14.95 13.02
C ALA A 295 20.08 -15.46 12.68
N THR A 296 19.66 -15.31 11.42
CA THR A 296 18.38 -15.87 10.93
C THR A 296 18.38 -17.38 11.05
N PHE A 297 19.46 -18.05 10.61
CA PHE A 297 19.60 -19.50 10.72
C PHE A 297 19.56 -19.97 12.19
N ILE A 298 20.32 -19.30 13.07
CA ILE A 298 20.30 -19.59 14.51
C ILE A 298 18.89 -19.41 15.08
N LEU A 299 18.19 -18.33 14.73
CA LEU A 299 16.82 -18.08 15.16
C LEU A 299 15.87 -19.20 14.70
N LEU A 300 15.96 -19.64 13.44
CA LEU A 300 15.18 -20.75 12.91
C LEU A 300 15.47 -22.07 13.63
N CYS A 301 16.74 -22.38 13.91
CA CYS A 301 17.11 -23.54 14.71
C CYS A 301 16.48 -23.47 16.10
N VAL A 302 16.59 -22.32 16.79
CA VAL A 302 15.97 -22.11 18.09
C VAL A 302 14.46 -22.33 18.01
N ILE A 303 13.77 -21.75 17.02
CA ILE A 303 12.33 -21.93 16.82
C ILE A 303 11.99 -23.41 16.61
N GLY A 304 12.70 -24.10 15.71
CA GLY A 304 12.45 -25.51 15.39
C GLY A 304 12.61 -26.43 16.61
N PHE A 305 13.73 -26.31 17.33
CA PHE A 305 13.93 -27.07 18.57
C PHE A 305 12.88 -26.71 19.64
N SER A 306 12.57 -25.43 19.79
CA SER A 306 11.56 -24.96 20.75
C SER A 306 10.19 -25.55 20.46
N LEU A 307 9.79 -25.57 19.18
CA LEU A 307 8.51 -26.11 18.77
C LEU A 307 8.38 -27.60 19.10
N ILE A 308 9.43 -28.39 18.88
CA ILE A 308 9.44 -29.83 19.23
C ILE A 308 9.22 -30.02 20.73
N PHE A 309 10.01 -29.34 21.58
CA PHE A 309 9.86 -29.46 23.04
C PHE A 309 8.53 -28.87 23.54
N TYR A 310 8.03 -27.84 22.89
CA TYR A 310 6.78 -27.21 23.23
C TYR A 310 5.60 -28.15 22.94
N ILE A 311 5.61 -28.83 21.79
CA ILE A 311 4.63 -29.87 21.44
C ILE A 311 4.71 -31.04 22.42
N GLN A 312 5.90 -31.49 22.81
CA GLN A 312 6.04 -32.52 23.85
C GLN A 312 5.39 -32.10 25.18
N LYS A 313 5.63 -30.85 25.60
CA LYS A 313 5.00 -30.27 26.81
C LYS A 313 3.48 -30.14 26.64
N LEU A 314 3.00 -29.88 25.44
CA LEU A 314 1.57 -29.78 25.13
C LEU A 314 0.85 -31.10 25.41
N PHE A 315 1.44 -32.25 25.03
CA PHE A 315 0.87 -33.56 25.35
C PHE A 315 0.73 -33.79 26.86
N GLN A 316 1.63 -33.22 27.67
CA GLN A 316 1.55 -33.30 29.13
C GLN A 316 0.53 -32.32 29.75
N LYS A 317 0.25 -31.20 29.10
CA LYS A 317 -0.60 -30.10 29.62
C LYS A 317 -1.65 -29.63 28.62
N HIS A 318 -2.35 -30.57 27.99
CA HIS A 318 -3.34 -30.28 26.94
C HIS A 318 -4.53 -29.42 27.42
N ASN A 319 -4.75 -29.28 28.72
CA ASN A 319 -5.83 -28.44 29.25
C ASN A 319 -5.46 -26.96 29.43
N ASN A 320 -4.26 -26.52 29.01
CA ASN A 320 -3.84 -25.12 29.09
C ASN A 320 -3.97 -24.41 27.74
N PHE A 321 -4.88 -23.43 27.67
CA PHE A 321 -5.11 -22.62 26.48
C PHE A 321 -3.85 -21.93 25.95
N PHE A 322 -3.00 -21.39 26.81
CA PHE A 322 -1.76 -20.73 26.40
C PHE A 322 -0.69 -21.67 25.91
N CYS A 323 -0.80 -22.97 26.21
CA CYS A 323 0.02 -23.99 25.58
C CYS A 323 -0.55 -24.40 24.22
N LEU A 324 -1.88 -24.45 24.05
CA LEU A 324 -2.50 -24.86 22.80
C LEU A 324 -2.49 -23.79 21.73
N PHE A 325 -2.88 -22.56 22.10
CA PHE A 325 -3.19 -21.51 21.13
C PHE A 325 -2.04 -21.21 20.15
N PRO A 326 -0.77 -21.04 20.58
CA PRO A 326 0.32 -20.79 19.63
C PRO A 326 0.52 -21.91 18.60
N VAL A 327 0.32 -23.17 18.99
CA VAL A 327 0.40 -24.33 18.08
C VAL A 327 -0.82 -24.39 17.17
N SER A 328 -2.02 -24.15 17.71
CA SER A 328 -3.25 -24.04 16.91
C SER A 328 -3.17 -22.90 15.89
N PHE A 329 -2.52 -21.78 16.24
CA PHE A 329 -2.29 -20.67 15.34
C PHE A 329 -1.34 -21.05 14.20
N LEU A 330 -0.18 -21.64 14.51
CA LEU A 330 0.76 -22.10 13.48
C LEU A 330 0.10 -23.12 12.53
N ALA A 331 -0.64 -24.08 13.07
CA ALA A 331 -1.38 -25.07 12.28
C ALA A 331 -2.45 -24.40 11.40
N SER A 332 -3.19 -23.44 11.94
CA SER A 332 -4.23 -22.69 11.21
C SER A 332 -3.65 -21.82 10.10
N PHE A 333 -2.53 -21.16 10.38
CA PHE A 333 -1.80 -20.35 9.43
C PHE A 333 -1.30 -21.21 8.27
N LEU A 334 -0.60 -22.31 8.58
CA LEU A 334 -0.07 -23.24 7.58
C LEU A 334 -1.20 -23.85 6.75
N PHE A 335 -2.31 -24.26 7.37
CA PHE A 335 -3.48 -24.77 6.67
C PHE A 335 -4.01 -23.74 5.67
N ILE A 336 -4.31 -22.51 6.10
CA ILE A 336 -4.86 -21.48 5.21
C ILE A 336 -3.87 -21.13 4.09
N PHE A 337 -2.58 -20.98 4.39
CA PHE A 337 -1.57 -20.67 3.39
C PHE A 337 -1.42 -21.79 2.36
N PHE A 338 -1.47 -23.03 2.82
CA PHE A 338 -1.39 -24.21 1.98
C PHE A 338 -2.53 -24.29 0.94
N PHE A 339 -3.74 -23.84 1.28
CA PHE A 339 -4.88 -23.78 0.35
C PHE A 339 -4.98 -22.46 -0.42
N SER A 340 -4.12 -21.49 -0.11
CA SER A 340 -4.13 -20.17 -0.75
C SER A 340 -3.14 -20.07 -1.90
N GLY A 341 -3.49 -19.31 -2.92
CA GLY A 341 -2.61 -18.82 -3.98
C GLY A 341 -1.83 -17.57 -3.56
N PHE A 342 -1.62 -17.34 -2.25
CA PHE A 342 -0.79 -16.22 -1.77
C PHE A 342 0.72 -16.49 -1.95
N TYR A 343 1.11 -17.66 -2.47
CA TYR A 343 2.48 -17.96 -2.87
C TYR A 343 2.76 -17.45 -4.30
N ASN A 344 3.80 -16.62 -4.48
CA ASN A 344 4.11 -15.99 -5.77
C ASN A 344 5.54 -16.33 -6.26
N PRO A 345 5.71 -17.38 -7.10
CA PRO A 345 7.01 -17.82 -7.59
C PRO A 345 7.60 -17.00 -8.75
N SER A 346 6.84 -16.12 -9.43
CA SER A 346 7.20 -15.69 -10.80
C SER A 346 7.43 -14.20 -11.02
N ILE A 347 7.37 -13.35 -9.99
CA ILE A 347 7.64 -11.90 -10.17
C ILE A 347 9.09 -11.59 -9.75
N PRO A 348 9.92 -11.00 -10.64
CA PRO A 348 11.27 -10.56 -10.32
C PRO A 348 11.31 -9.67 -9.06
N GLU A 349 12.19 -10.02 -8.12
CA GLU A 349 12.27 -9.40 -6.80
C GLU A 349 12.80 -7.95 -6.88
N LYS A 350 11.90 -6.97 -6.80
CA LYS A 350 12.24 -5.62 -6.35
C LYS A 350 12.13 -5.58 -4.83
N GLU A 351 12.86 -4.67 -4.20
CA GLU A 351 12.79 -4.45 -2.75
C GLU A 351 11.35 -4.17 -2.26
N TRP A 352 10.56 -3.40 -3.01
CA TRP A 352 9.12 -3.23 -2.79
C TRP A 352 8.32 -4.53 -2.91
N PHE A 353 8.72 -5.41 -3.84
CA PHE A 353 8.10 -6.73 -3.98
C PHE A 353 8.45 -7.63 -2.80
N PHE A 354 9.61 -7.48 -2.12
CA PHE A 354 9.93 -8.27 -0.94
C PHE A 354 8.89 -8.07 0.17
N ILE A 355 8.68 -6.81 0.58
CA ILE A 355 7.70 -6.48 1.62
C ILE A 355 6.29 -6.92 1.17
N SER A 356 5.91 -6.59 -0.07
CA SER A 356 4.59 -6.95 -0.59
C SER A 356 4.38 -8.47 -0.73
N LYS A 357 5.43 -9.25 -0.99
CA LYS A 357 5.41 -10.72 -1.10
C LYS A 357 5.20 -11.34 0.26
N TYR A 358 5.93 -10.88 1.27
CA TYR A 358 5.92 -11.48 2.60
C TYR A 358 4.94 -10.83 3.59
N ARG A 359 4.21 -9.77 3.23
CA ARG A 359 3.25 -9.09 4.13
C ARG A 359 2.24 -10.01 4.79
N TYR A 360 1.81 -11.09 4.13
CA TYR A 360 0.88 -12.05 4.72
C TYR A 360 1.51 -12.91 5.85
N TYR A 361 2.84 -12.92 6.00
CA TYR A 361 3.54 -13.58 7.11
C TYR A 361 3.66 -12.68 8.35
N LEU A 362 3.32 -11.39 8.27
CA LEU A 362 3.39 -10.48 9.41
C LEU A 362 2.59 -10.96 10.64
N PRO A 363 1.39 -11.57 10.49
CA PRO A 363 0.70 -12.16 11.63
C PRO A 363 1.40 -13.37 12.26
N LEU A 364 2.26 -14.06 11.52
CA LEU A 364 2.99 -15.24 12.00
C LEU A 364 4.20 -14.86 12.86
N ILE A 365 4.88 -13.75 12.55
CA ILE A 365 6.16 -13.40 13.17
C ILE A 365 6.10 -13.33 14.71
N PRO A 366 5.10 -12.68 15.34
CA PRO A 366 5.01 -12.67 16.81
C PRO A 366 4.97 -14.08 17.40
N PHE A 367 4.33 -15.05 16.75
CA PHE A 367 4.29 -16.42 17.22
C PHE A 367 5.65 -17.13 17.11
N LEU A 368 6.39 -16.87 16.04
CA LEU A 368 7.76 -17.37 15.88
C LEU A 368 8.67 -16.80 16.97
N TYR A 369 8.55 -15.51 17.28
CA TYR A 369 9.28 -14.87 18.39
C TYR A 369 8.86 -15.40 19.75
N PHE A 370 7.59 -15.73 19.94
CA PHE A 370 7.11 -16.40 21.15
C PHE A 370 7.80 -17.76 21.34
N PHE A 371 7.87 -18.60 20.30
CA PHE A 371 8.57 -19.89 20.38
C PHE A 371 10.07 -19.71 20.64
N ALA A 372 10.71 -18.75 19.97
CA ALA A 372 12.12 -18.43 20.21
C ALA A 372 12.39 -18.00 21.66
N ALA A 373 11.55 -17.09 22.19
CA ALA A 373 11.65 -16.60 23.56
C ALA A 373 11.46 -17.72 24.58
N TRP A 374 10.47 -18.59 24.35
CA TRP A 374 10.23 -19.78 25.18
C TRP A 374 11.43 -20.72 25.21
N GLY A 375 12.01 -21.00 24.05
CA GLY A 375 13.19 -21.85 23.90
C GLY A 375 14.40 -21.34 24.66
N ILE A 376 14.78 -20.09 24.39
CA ILE A 376 15.94 -19.44 25.02
C ILE A 376 15.76 -19.40 26.54
N LYS A 377 14.57 -19.02 27.01
CA LYS A 377 14.27 -18.99 28.45
C LYS A 377 14.43 -20.36 29.10
N ASN A 378 13.98 -21.44 28.44
CA ASN A 378 14.16 -22.79 28.97
C ASN A 378 15.62 -23.26 28.94
N LEU A 379 16.39 -22.89 27.92
CA LEU A 379 17.82 -23.17 27.87
C LEU A 379 18.57 -22.44 28.99
N ILE A 380 18.26 -21.17 29.25
CA ILE A 380 18.82 -20.39 30.37
C ILE A 380 18.55 -21.11 31.70
N ASN A 381 17.30 -21.51 31.93
CA ASN A 381 16.93 -22.22 33.15
C ASN A 381 17.63 -23.58 33.27
N ARG A 382 17.66 -24.36 32.18
CA ARG A 382 18.26 -25.70 32.17
C ARG A 382 19.76 -25.66 32.47
N PHE A 383 20.45 -24.63 31.99
CA PHE A 383 21.88 -24.48 32.22
C PHE A 383 22.22 -23.59 33.43
N SER A 384 21.21 -23.15 34.19
CA SER A 384 21.43 -22.38 35.42
C SER A 384 22.35 -23.17 36.36
N GLY A 385 23.41 -22.53 36.86
CA GLY A 385 24.44 -23.19 37.68
C GLY A 385 25.61 -23.83 36.91
N THR A 386 25.58 -23.86 35.58
CA THR A 386 26.69 -24.37 34.75
C THR A 386 27.34 -23.25 33.92
N SER A 387 28.57 -23.45 33.44
CA SER A 387 29.20 -22.55 32.46
C SER A 387 28.44 -22.50 31.13
N LYS A 388 27.62 -23.52 30.82
CA LYS A 388 26.79 -23.56 29.61
C LYS A 388 25.67 -22.51 29.60
N LYS A 389 25.37 -21.84 30.74
CA LYS A 389 24.37 -20.75 30.80
C LYS A 389 24.70 -19.59 29.86
N TYR A 390 25.97 -19.40 29.52
CA TYR A 390 26.39 -18.33 28.62
C TYR A 390 25.99 -18.61 27.17
N LEU A 391 25.82 -19.87 26.76
CA LEU A 391 25.44 -20.21 25.38
C LEU A 391 24.08 -19.59 24.95
N PRO A 392 22.96 -19.81 25.66
CA PRO A 392 21.68 -19.19 25.27
C PRO A 392 21.70 -17.66 25.40
N ILE A 393 22.52 -17.10 26.29
CA ILE A 393 22.72 -15.64 26.41
C ILE A 393 23.45 -15.10 25.17
N ILE A 394 24.50 -15.79 24.71
CA ILE A 394 25.24 -15.43 23.48
C ILE A 394 24.33 -15.56 22.26
N ILE A 395 23.52 -16.61 22.17
CA ILE A 395 22.54 -16.79 21.10
C ILE A 395 21.55 -15.62 21.09
N LEU A 396 20.96 -15.30 22.24
CA LEU A 396 20.05 -14.17 22.37
C LEU A 396 20.73 -12.86 21.96
N ALA A 397 21.90 -12.56 22.53
CA ALA A 397 22.65 -11.35 22.22
C ALA A 397 22.99 -11.23 20.73
N SER A 398 23.40 -12.33 20.09
CA SER A 398 23.71 -12.37 18.66
C SER A 398 22.50 -12.00 17.80
N ILE A 399 21.32 -12.55 18.11
CA ILE A 399 20.08 -12.21 17.40
C ILE A 399 19.66 -10.76 17.68
N MET A 400 19.73 -10.31 18.94
CA MET A 400 19.43 -8.91 19.31
C MET A 400 20.34 -7.91 18.60
N ILE A 401 21.64 -8.21 18.49
CA ILE A 401 22.62 -7.36 17.80
C ILE A 401 22.33 -7.32 16.29
N ALA A 402 22.01 -8.48 15.69
CA ALA A 402 21.60 -8.53 14.29
C ALA A 402 20.35 -7.69 14.04
N GLY A 403 19.32 -7.84 14.89
CA GLY A 403 18.09 -7.06 14.84
C GLY A 403 18.30 -5.57 15.05
N PHE A 404 19.09 -5.18 16.05
CA PHE A 404 19.43 -3.78 16.29
C PHE A 404 20.16 -3.18 15.08
N LYS A 405 21.14 -3.90 14.51
CA LYS A 405 21.84 -3.42 13.33
C LYS A 405 20.90 -3.28 12.14
N GLU A 406 20.05 -4.27 11.90
CA GLU A 406 19.03 -4.24 10.84
C GLU A 406 18.15 -2.99 10.97
N ASN A 407 17.63 -2.73 12.16
CA ASN A 407 16.80 -1.58 12.45
C ASN A 407 17.56 -0.24 12.33
N SER A 408 18.86 -0.22 12.68
CA SER A 408 19.69 0.99 12.63
C SER A 408 19.97 1.49 11.21
N VAL A 409 19.85 0.63 10.18
CA VAL A 409 19.98 1.03 8.77
C VAL A 409 18.90 2.04 8.39
N TYR A 410 17.75 2.02 9.08
CA TYR A 410 16.65 2.95 8.89
C TYR A 410 16.72 4.20 9.78
N ILE A 411 17.92 4.54 10.26
CA ILE A 411 18.15 5.77 11.01
C ILE A 411 19.14 6.62 10.21
N GLU A 412 18.62 7.66 9.55
CA GLU A 412 19.39 8.57 8.71
C GLU A 412 19.26 10.02 9.23
N PRO A 413 20.07 10.45 10.23
CA PRO A 413 19.91 11.77 10.85
C PRO A 413 19.94 12.95 9.85
N SER A 414 20.62 12.79 8.71
CA SER A 414 20.65 13.75 7.60
C SER A 414 19.28 14.00 6.95
N LYS A 415 18.34 13.07 7.11
CA LYS A 415 16.97 13.11 6.58
C LYS A 415 15.93 13.44 7.66
N PHE A 416 16.35 14.02 8.79
CA PHE A 416 15.45 14.39 9.88
C PHE A 416 14.27 15.27 9.39
N LEU A 417 13.05 14.84 9.70
CA LEU A 417 11.78 15.42 9.29
C LEU A 417 11.51 15.45 7.77
N SER A 418 12.30 14.74 6.95
CA SER A 418 12.04 14.64 5.50
C SER A 418 10.63 14.11 5.20
N GLY A 419 10.10 13.22 6.04
CA GLY A 419 8.72 12.71 5.92
C GLY A 419 7.64 13.76 6.13
N THR A 420 7.91 14.89 6.79
CA THR A 420 6.90 15.96 6.92
C THR A 420 6.57 16.60 5.56
N VAL A 421 7.48 16.45 4.59
CA VAL A 421 7.32 16.96 3.24
C VAL A 421 6.39 16.09 2.42
N ASN A 422 6.21 14.80 2.70
CA ASN A 422 5.34 13.94 1.88
C ASN A 422 3.89 13.98 2.38
N ARG A 423 2.92 14.04 1.47
CA ARG A 423 1.49 14.01 1.79
C ARG A 423 1.13 12.69 2.44
N GLY A 424 0.34 12.76 3.51
CA GLY A 424 -0.24 11.58 4.14
C GLY A 424 -1.47 11.05 3.42
N TYR A 425 -1.86 11.64 2.29
CA TYR A 425 -3.06 11.28 1.55
C TYR A 425 -2.84 11.29 0.03
N SER A 426 -3.49 10.38 -0.70
CA SER A 426 -3.50 10.35 -2.16
C SER A 426 -4.74 9.63 -2.69
N TYR A 427 -5.43 10.25 -3.65
CA TYR A 427 -6.66 9.69 -4.23
C TYR A 427 -6.43 8.71 -5.38
N TRP A 428 -5.17 8.39 -5.68
CA TRP A 428 -4.78 7.66 -6.90
C TRP A 428 -5.48 6.30 -7.05
N GLU A 429 -5.63 5.53 -5.97
CA GLU A 429 -6.39 4.27 -5.95
C GLU A 429 -7.87 4.50 -5.69
N LEU A 430 -8.19 5.52 -4.88
CA LEU A 430 -9.52 5.70 -4.35
C LEU A 430 -10.52 6.15 -5.40
N ILE A 431 -10.17 7.18 -6.19
CA ILE A 431 -11.08 7.75 -7.17
C ILE A 431 -11.37 6.77 -8.31
N PRO A 432 -10.38 6.10 -8.94
CA PRO A 432 -10.68 5.09 -9.96
C PRO A 432 -11.61 4.00 -9.43
N ASN A 433 -11.39 3.50 -8.21
CA ASN A 433 -12.27 2.51 -7.59
C ASN A 433 -13.67 3.06 -7.27
N TYR A 434 -13.78 4.34 -6.89
CA TYR A 434 -15.05 5.01 -6.69
C TYR A 434 -15.82 5.19 -8.00
N LEU A 435 -15.14 5.60 -9.08
CA LEU A 435 -15.74 5.82 -10.40
C LEU A 435 -16.39 4.55 -10.99
N LEU A 436 -15.87 3.36 -10.65
CA LEU A 436 -16.52 2.09 -11.02
C LEU A 436 -17.89 1.87 -10.35
N LYS A 437 -18.21 2.66 -9.32
CA LYS A 437 -19.41 2.54 -8.48
C LYS A 437 -20.37 3.72 -8.60
N VAL A 438 -19.90 4.86 -9.11
CA VAL A 438 -20.67 6.10 -9.23
C VAL A 438 -21.93 5.86 -10.07
N ARG A 439 -23.08 6.35 -9.59
CA ARG A 439 -24.39 6.06 -10.19
C ARG A 439 -25.09 7.30 -10.72
N SER A 440 -24.60 8.50 -10.42
CA SER A 440 -25.29 9.74 -10.75
C SER A 440 -24.36 10.85 -11.23
N GLU A 441 -24.93 11.75 -12.03
CA GLU A 441 -24.29 13.00 -12.44
C GLU A 441 -23.87 13.85 -11.22
N GLU A 442 -24.72 13.93 -10.20
CA GLU A 442 -24.48 14.75 -9.01
C GLU A 442 -23.24 14.27 -8.22
N GLU A 443 -22.99 12.97 -8.15
CA GLU A 443 -21.77 12.42 -7.56
C GLU A 443 -20.51 12.85 -8.33
N LEU A 444 -20.56 12.80 -9.67
CA LEU A 444 -19.45 13.26 -10.52
C LEU A 444 -19.25 14.77 -10.38
N LYS A 445 -20.34 15.54 -10.29
CA LYS A 445 -20.30 16.99 -10.05
C LYS A 445 -19.62 17.33 -8.73
N ILE A 446 -20.04 16.68 -7.64
CA ILE A 446 -19.43 16.85 -6.32
C ILE A 446 -17.93 16.57 -6.39
N LEU A 447 -17.53 15.48 -7.06
CA LEU A 447 -16.13 15.12 -7.23
C LEU A 447 -15.35 16.19 -8.01
N VAL A 448 -15.84 16.62 -9.18
CA VAL A 448 -15.19 17.66 -10.00
C VAL A 448 -15.04 18.99 -9.24
N GLN A 449 -16.08 19.41 -8.54
CA GLN A 449 -16.10 20.70 -7.86
C GLN A 449 -15.22 20.72 -6.62
N LYS A 450 -15.21 19.63 -5.83
CA LYS A 450 -14.54 19.61 -4.52
C LYS A 450 -13.10 19.09 -4.57
N LEU A 451 -12.71 18.35 -5.60
CA LEU A 451 -11.36 17.77 -5.66
C LEU A 451 -10.29 18.86 -5.76
N GLU A 452 -9.26 18.76 -4.91
CA GLU A 452 -8.10 19.68 -4.92
C GLU A 452 -7.42 19.66 -6.29
N ARG A 453 -6.84 20.79 -6.71
CA ARG A 453 -6.29 20.94 -8.07
C ARG A 453 -5.28 19.83 -8.41
N GLU A 454 -4.36 19.52 -7.50
CA GLU A 454 -3.34 18.49 -7.74
C GLU A 454 -3.96 17.11 -7.94
N ALA A 455 -4.93 16.74 -7.09
CA ALA A 455 -5.63 15.47 -7.24
C ALA A 455 -6.50 15.45 -8.51
N ALA A 456 -7.07 16.60 -8.90
CA ALA A 456 -7.83 16.75 -10.13
C ALA A 456 -6.99 16.51 -11.39
N LEU A 457 -5.74 16.98 -11.42
CA LEU A 457 -4.86 16.76 -12.58
C LEU A 457 -4.65 15.28 -12.93
N ILE A 458 -4.56 14.46 -11.88
CA ILE A 458 -4.36 13.02 -11.98
C ILE A 458 -5.67 12.33 -12.36
N ASN A 459 -6.78 12.71 -11.70
CA ASN A 459 -8.02 11.92 -11.74
C ASN A 459 -9.05 12.42 -12.77
N PHE A 460 -9.00 13.68 -13.20
CA PHE A 460 -9.95 14.23 -14.17
C PHE A 460 -10.01 13.49 -15.51
N PRO A 461 -8.92 12.90 -16.05
CA PRO A 461 -9.04 12.00 -17.19
C PRO A 461 -10.00 10.83 -16.96
N GLU A 462 -9.96 10.18 -15.79
CA GLU A 462 -10.87 9.07 -15.50
C GLU A 462 -12.30 9.55 -15.18
N VAL A 463 -12.43 10.70 -14.52
CA VAL A 463 -13.75 11.34 -14.30
C VAL A 463 -14.39 11.73 -15.64
N GLY A 464 -13.63 12.36 -16.53
CA GLY A 464 -14.07 12.74 -17.87
C GLY A 464 -14.46 11.53 -18.72
N ARG A 465 -13.73 10.42 -18.59
CA ARG A 465 -14.07 9.15 -19.25
C ARG A 465 -15.46 8.65 -18.86
N GLN A 466 -15.83 8.72 -17.58
CA GLN A 466 -17.18 8.38 -17.11
C GLN A 466 -18.23 9.40 -17.61
N LEU A 467 -17.89 10.68 -17.61
CA LEU A 467 -18.76 11.77 -18.08
C LEU A 467 -19.07 11.71 -19.58
N ALA A 468 -18.28 11.01 -20.39
CA ALA A 468 -18.51 10.90 -21.83
C ALA A 468 -19.93 10.44 -22.17
N SER A 469 -20.45 9.43 -21.46
CA SER A 469 -21.80 8.91 -21.67
C SER A 469 -22.91 9.95 -21.42
N TYR A 470 -22.64 10.92 -20.55
CA TYR A 470 -23.53 12.04 -20.26
C TYR A 470 -23.37 13.17 -21.27
N SER A 471 -22.13 13.53 -21.62
CA SER A 471 -21.84 14.61 -22.58
C SER A 471 -22.34 14.29 -23.99
N LEU A 472 -22.42 13.01 -24.35
CA LEU A 472 -23.02 12.58 -25.63
C LEU A 472 -24.53 12.87 -25.71
N LYS A 473 -25.22 12.96 -24.56
CA LYS A 473 -26.65 13.28 -24.48
C LYS A 473 -26.88 14.77 -24.29
N GLU A 474 -26.04 15.41 -23.49
CA GLU A 474 -26.12 16.84 -23.16
C GLU A 474 -24.71 17.45 -23.19
N PRO A 475 -24.24 18.03 -24.32
CA PRO A 475 -22.86 18.54 -24.43
C PRO A 475 -22.49 19.63 -23.41
N THR A 476 -23.47 20.43 -22.98
CA THR A 476 -23.31 21.51 -22.00
C THR A 476 -23.12 21.03 -20.56
N ILE A 477 -23.30 19.74 -20.28
CA ILE A 477 -23.17 19.17 -18.93
C ILE A 477 -21.79 19.39 -18.32
N ILE A 478 -20.75 19.38 -19.15
CA ILE A 478 -19.36 19.53 -18.68
C ILE A 478 -19.09 20.95 -18.22
N GLU A 479 -19.63 21.95 -18.92
CA GLU A 479 -19.51 23.36 -18.51
C GLU A 479 -20.20 23.60 -17.17
N ARG A 480 -21.37 22.99 -16.97
CA ARG A 480 -22.11 23.02 -15.69
C ARG A 480 -21.35 22.30 -14.57
N ILE A 481 -20.80 21.12 -14.84
CA ILE A 481 -20.09 20.31 -13.83
C ILE A 481 -18.74 20.93 -13.45
N ALA A 482 -18.01 21.45 -14.44
CA ALA A 482 -16.70 22.05 -14.26
C ALA A 482 -16.75 23.57 -14.01
N GLU A 483 -17.92 24.10 -13.64
CA GLU A 483 -18.09 25.50 -13.26
C GLU A 483 -17.11 25.87 -12.14
N GLY A 484 -16.42 27.00 -12.30
CA GLY A 484 -15.41 27.48 -11.35
C GLY A 484 -14.06 26.75 -11.38
N ARG A 485 -13.88 25.74 -12.25
CA ARG A 485 -12.57 25.13 -12.50
C ARG A 485 -11.80 25.92 -13.56
N ASP A 486 -10.49 25.96 -13.44
CA ASP A 486 -9.64 26.59 -14.45
C ASP A 486 -9.68 25.84 -15.79
N GLU A 487 -9.38 26.57 -16.86
CA GLU A 487 -9.41 26.08 -18.24
C GLU A 487 -8.54 24.84 -18.47
N PHE A 488 -7.45 24.72 -17.71
CA PHE A 488 -6.58 23.57 -17.82
C PHE A 488 -7.17 22.32 -17.15
N LEU A 489 -7.77 22.44 -15.98
CA LEU A 489 -8.50 21.32 -15.41
C LEU A 489 -9.65 20.87 -16.30
N LYS A 490 -10.36 21.82 -16.93
CA LYS A 490 -11.38 21.48 -17.95
C LYS A 490 -10.77 20.69 -19.10
N SER A 491 -9.60 21.09 -19.62
CA SER A 491 -8.93 20.35 -20.69
C SER A 491 -8.59 18.90 -20.31
N ARG A 492 -8.26 18.63 -19.03
CA ARG A 492 -8.06 17.25 -18.53
C ARG A 492 -9.35 16.44 -18.46
N LEU A 493 -10.49 17.06 -18.14
CA LEU A 493 -11.80 16.40 -18.24
C LEU A 493 -12.12 16.07 -19.70
N TYR A 494 -11.94 17.00 -20.63
CA TYR A 494 -12.19 16.76 -22.06
C TYR A 494 -11.25 15.74 -22.68
N PHE A 495 -9.99 15.69 -22.25
CA PHE A 495 -9.09 14.58 -22.55
C PHE A 495 -9.67 13.24 -22.07
N GLY A 496 -10.23 13.19 -20.86
CA GLY A 496 -10.96 12.03 -20.36
C GLY A 496 -12.18 11.66 -21.21
N ILE A 497 -12.99 12.64 -21.59
CA ILE A 497 -14.17 12.44 -22.45
C ILE A 497 -13.76 11.80 -23.78
N GLY A 498 -12.64 12.24 -24.37
CA GLY A 498 -12.06 11.61 -25.55
C GLY A 498 -11.82 10.11 -25.39
N LYS A 499 -11.31 9.67 -24.22
CA LYS A 499 -11.16 8.25 -23.89
C LYS A 499 -12.51 7.53 -23.83
N GLY A 500 -13.51 8.14 -23.19
CA GLY A 500 -14.85 7.56 -23.09
C GLY A 500 -15.57 7.48 -24.45
N ILE A 501 -15.35 8.44 -25.35
CA ILE A 501 -15.81 8.40 -26.74
C ILE A 501 -15.19 7.21 -27.49
N PHE A 502 -13.91 6.91 -27.24
CA PHE A 502 -13.28 5.70 -27.80
C PHE A 502 -13.92 4.42 -27.26
N ASP A 503 -14.22 4.35 -25.95
CA ASP A 503 -14.88 3.18 -25.37
C ASP A 503 -16.24 2.90 -26.02
N GLU A 504 -17.01 3.95 -26.31
CA GLU A 504 -18.36 3.87 -26.90
C GLU A 504 -18.32 3.54 -28.40
N PHE A 505 -17.53 4.28 -29.19
CA PHE A 505 -17.60 4.20 -30.65
C PHE A 505 -16.45 3.44 -31.30
N LYS A 506 -15.36 3.17 -30.58
CA LYS A 506 -14.15 2.50 -31.09
C LYS A 506 -13.69 3.14 -32.41
N ASP A 507 -13.72 2.39 -33.51
CA ASP A 507 -13.30 2.81 -34.85
C ASP A 507 -14.42 3.46 -35.69
N ASP A 508 -15.61 3.71 -35.13
CA ASP A 508 -16.68 4.43 -35.83
C ASP A 508 -16.41 5.95 -35.86
N ILE A 509 -15.60 6.34 -36.82
CA ILE A 509 -15.10 7.70 -36.99
C ILE A 509 -16.20 8.72 -37.23
N VAL A 510 -17.26 8.34 -37.93
CA VAL A 510 -18.38 9.25 -38.19
C VAL A 510 -19.05 9.60 -36.87
N SER A 511 -19.29 8.60 -36.02
CA SER A 511 -19.83 8.82 -34.68
C SER A 511 -18.86 9.58 -33.78
N VAL A 512 -17.56 9.30 -33.85
CA VAL A 512 -16.53 10.05 -33.09
C VAL A 512 -16.48 11.52 -33.49
N GLN A 513 -16.45 11.83 -34.78
CA GLN A 513 -16.48 13.21 -35.28
C GLN A 513 -17.76 13.93 -34.86
N LYS A 514 -18.91 13.27 -34.99
CA LYS A 514 -20.20 13.81 -34.53
C LYS A 514 -20.20 14.08 -33.02
N ALA A 515 -19.62 13.17 -32.23
CA ALA A 515 -19.50 13.33 -30.79
C ALA A 515 -18.56 14.47 -30.37
N ILE A 516 -17.45 14.66 -31.08
CA ILE A 516 -16.48 15.71 -30.75
C ILE A 516 -16.90 17.08 -31.29
N THR A 517 -17.61 17.17 -32.41
CA THR A 517 -18.04 18.46 -33.00
C THR A 517 -19.03 19.23 -32.13
N VAL A 518 -19.77 18.56 -31.25
CA VAL A 518 -20.66 19.20 -30.27
C VAL A 518 -19.94 19.69 -29.00
N ILE A 519 -18.66 19.35 -28.84
CA ILE A 519 -17.80 19.84 -27.75
C ILE A 519 -17.34 21.26 -28.11
N PRO A 520 -17.22 22.19 -27.13
CA PRO A 520 -16.73 23.54 -27.41
C PRO A 520 -15.38 23.51 -28.13
N GLU A 521 -15.22 24.36 -29.15
CA GLU A 521 -14.08 24.33 -30.09
C GLU A 521 -12.73 24.35 -29.37
N ALA A 522 -12.61 25.14 -28.30
CA ALA A 522 -11.41 25.24 -27.47
C ALA A 522 -10.95 23.91 -26.83
N TYR A 523 -11.85 22.91 -26.73
CA TYR A 523 -11.55 21.62 -26.11
C TYR A 523 -11.58 20.41 -27.04
N GLN A 524 -12.01 20.58 -28.29
CA GLN A 524 -12.07 19.48 -29.27
C GLN A 524 -10.70 18.80 -29.45
N GLY A 525 -9.62 19.59 -29.47
CA GLY A 525 -8.25 19.08 -29.54
C GLY A 525 -7.91 18.11 -28.41
N PHE A 526 -8.31 18.42 -27.17
CA PHE A 526 -8.07 17.54 -26.03
C PHE A 526 -8.88 16.25 -26.11
N CYS A 527 -10.13 16.30 -26.61
CA CYS A 527 -10.91 15.09 -26.87
C CYS A 527 -10.24 14.19 -27.91
N TYR A 528 -9.74 14.73 -29.03
CA TYR A 528 -8.99 13.94 -30.00
C TYR A 528 -7.68 13.38 -29.43
N GLU A 529 -6.99 14.14 -28.60
CA GLU A 529 -5.79 13.68 -27.89
C GLU A 529 -6.10 12.48 -26.98
N GLY A 530 -7.19 12.54 -26.21
CA GLY A 530 -7.65 11.44 -25.35
C GLY A 530 -8.14 10.22 -26.12
N TYR A 531 -8.91 10.43 -27.19
CA TYR A 531 -9.41 9.38 -28.07
C TYR A 531 -8.26 8.57 -28.69
N ILE A 532 -7.24 9.25 -29.23
CA ILE A 532 -6.08 8.57 -29.84
C ILE A 532 -5.17 7.93 -28.80
N ASN A 533 -5.02 8.55 -27.62
CA ASN A 533 -4.30 7.93 -26.50
C ASN A 533 -4.93 6.57 -26.12
N GLU A 534 -6.25 6.51 -26.03
CA GLU A 534 -6.99 5.28 -25.73
C GLU A 534 -6.95 4.27 -26.89
N ALA A 535 -7.05 4.73 -28.14
CA ALA A 535 -6.89 3.88 -29.32
C ALA A 535 -5.50 3.24 -29.38
N ALA A 536 -4.45 4.01 -29.07
CA ALA A 536 -3.09 3.49 -29.00
C ALA A 536 -2.97 2.42 -27.92
N ARG A 537 -3.69 2.56 -26.80
CA ARG A 537 -3.78 1.53 -25.75
C ARG A 537 -4.42 0.25 -26.24
N GLU A 538 -5.60 0.33 -26.84
CA GLU A 538 -6.33 -0.84 -27.38
C GLU A 538 -5.52 -1.59 -28.45
N TYR A 539 -4.85 -0.87 -29.36
CA TYR A 539 -4.11 -1.48 -30.47
C TYR A 539 -2.67 -1.86 -30.16
N SER A 540 -2.16 -1.48 -28.98
CA SER A 540 -0.88 -1.96 -28.48
C SER A 540 -1.04 -3.25 -27.70
N LYS A 541 -0.23 -4.28 -27.99
CA LYS A 541 -0.26 -5.54 -27.24
C LYS A 541 0.96 -5.67 -26.35
N TYR A 542 0.72 -5.89 -25.06
CA TYR A 542 1.76 -6.27 -24.12
C TYR A 542 2.01 -7.77 -24.20
N ILE A 543 3.26 -8.14 -24.45
CA ILE A 543 3.73 -9.51 -24.32
C ILE A 543 4.67 -9.56 -23.11
N SER A 544 4.29 -10.36 -22.11
CA SER A 544 5.18 -10.74 -21.03
C SER A 544 6.26 -11.66 -21.58
N LEU A 545 7.52 -11.34 -21.33
CA LEU A 545 8.69 -12.15 -21.64
C LEU A 545 9.30 -12.63 -20.32
N ASP A 546 10.07 -13.73 -20.35
CA ASP A 546 10.72 -14.29 -19.15
C ASP A 546 11.61 -13.28 -18.40
N HIS A 547 12.07 -12.22 -19.09
CA HIS A 547 12.94 -11.17 -18.55
C HIS A 547 12.41 -9.75 -18.76
N GLY A 548 11.09 -9.57 -18.93
CA GLY A 548 10.51 -8.23 -19.00
C GLY A 548 9.22 -8.16 -19.82
N PHE A 549 8.97 -7.00 -20.41
CA PHE A 549 7.79 -6.76 -21.23
C PHE A 549 8.21 -6.23 -22.60
N LYS A 550 7.58 -6.72 -23.66
CA LYS A 550 7.67 -6.15 -25.00
C LYS A 550 6.29 -5.65 -25.41
N CYS A 551 6.21 -4.37 -25.77
CA CYS A 551 5.03 -3.82 -26.41
C CYS A 551 5.14 -4.06 -27.93
N ILE A 552 4.13 -4.68 -28.52
CA ILE A 552 3.94 -4.72 -29.98
C ILE A 552 3.03 -3.57 -30.35
N TRP A 553 3.58 -2.65 -31.15
CA TRP A 553 2.89 -1.44 -31.57
C TRP A 553 2.22 -1.64 -32.94
N GLU A 554 0.89 -1.53 -33.00
CA GLU A 554 0.14 -1.49 -34.27
C GLU A 554 -0.08 -0.04 -34.73
N ILE A 555 1.01 0.74 -34.87
CA ILE A 555 0.97 2.19 -35.19
C ILE A 555 0.21 2.49 -36.47
N SER A 556 0.21 1.56 -37.43
CA SER A 556 -0.53 1.72 -38.69
C SER A 556 -2.04 1.83 -38.48
N LYS A 557 -2.62 1.15 -37.48
CA LYS A 557 -4.05 1.27 -37.14
C LYS A 557 -4.34 2.63 -36.52
N VAL A 558 -3.55 3.04 -35.53
CA VAL A 558 -3.71 4.34 -34.88
C VAL A 558 -3.51 5.48 -35.89
N SER A 559 -2.54 5.35 -36.79
CA SER A 559 -2.28 6.35 -37.84
C SER A 559 -3.44 6.50 -38.82
N LYS A 560 -4.20 5.43 -39.11
CA LYS A 560 -5.44 5.55 -39.90
C LYS A 560 -6.48 6.40 -39.18
N LEU A 561 -6.66 6.19 -37.88
CA LEU A 561 -7.57 7.00 -37.05
C LEU A 561 -7.12 8.47 -36.99
N ILE A 562 -5.81 8.74 -36.92
CA ILE A 562 -5.30 10.13 -36.94
C ILE A 562 -5.59 10.82 -38.29
N LYS A 563 -5.41 10.13 -39.42
CA LYS A 563 -5.60 10.74 -40.77
C LYS A 563 -7.01 11.27 -41.01
N ILE A 564 -7.99 10.65 -40.37
CA ILE A 564 -9.42 10.99 -40.48
C ILE A 564 -9.92 11.87 -39.33
N THR A 565 -9.04 12.27 -38.40
CA THR A 565 -9.35 13.41 -37.52
C THR A 565 -9.41 14.71 -38.31
N ASP A 566 -10.24 15.64 -37.85
CA ASP A 566 -10.31 16.99 -38.40
C ASP A 566 -8.91 17.62 -38.48
N GLU A 567 -8.61 18.26 -39.60
CA GLU A 567 -7.29 18.78 -39.92
C GLU A 567 -6.80 19.78 -38.86
N ARG A 568 -7.71 20.60 -38.31
CA ARG A 568 -7.41 21.55 -37.23
C ARG A 568 -6.92 20.86 -35.95
N ASN A 569 -7.40 19.64 -35.70
CA ASN A 569 -7.17 18.90 -34.47
C ASN A 569 -6.15 17.75 -34.62
N ARG A 570 -5.65 17.50 -35.83
CA ARG A 570 -4.73 16.40 -36.15
C ARG A 570 -3.43 16.47 -35.35
N SER A 571 -2.94 17.68 -35.06
CA SER A 571 -1.77 17.89 -34.20
C SER A 571 -2.00 17.39 -32.76
N SER A 572 -3.20 17.55 -32.20
CA SER A 572 -3.55 17.01 -30.87
C SER A 572 -3.68 15.49 -30.89
N ALA A 573 -4.21 14.91 -31.97
CA ALA A 573 -4.25 13.46 -32.17
C ALA A 573 -2.83 12.84 -32.13
N TYR A 574 -1.84 13.46 -32.77
CA TYR A 574 -0.44 13.03 -32.70
C TYR A 574 0.16 13.13 -31.29
N ARG A 575 -0.16 14.20 -30.53
CA ARG A 575 0.23 14.28 -29.11
C ARG A 575 -0.36 13.13 -28.29
N GLY A 576 -1.62 12.75 -28.54
CA GLY A 576 -2.28 11.64 -27.85
C GLY A 576 -1.56 10.31 -28.00
N LEU A 577 -1.15 9.99 -29.24
CA LEU A 577 -0.32 8.83 -29.56
C LEU A 577 1.04 8.90 -28.84
N ALA A 578 1.71 10.06 -28.90
CA ALA A 578 3.01 10.25 -28.28
C ALA A 578 2.98 10.02 -26.77
N ARG A 579 1.98 10.59 -26.10
CA ARG A 579 1.80 10.45 -24.65
C ARG A 579 1.63 9.00 -24.24
N TYR A 580 0.80 8.24 -24.96
CA TYR A 580 0.64 6.82 -24.64
C TYR A 580 1.95 6.03 -24.85
N ILE A 581 2.66 6.25 -25.96
CA ILE A 581 3.96 5.61 -26.20
C ILE A 581 4.94 5.90 -25.05
N MET A 582 5.05 7.16 -24.64
CA MET A 582 5.94 7.57 -23.56
C MET A 582 5.52 6.98 -22.21
N GLU A 583 4.23 6.98 -21.88
CA GLU A 583 3.68 6.36 -20.66
C GLU A 583 4.09 4.88 -20.56
N VAL A 584 3.91 4.12 -21.65
CA VAL A 584 4.29 2.70 -21.72
C VAL A 584 5.79 2.52 -21.54
N GLU A 585 6.61 3.28 -22.27
CA GLU A 585 8.05 3.14 -22.22
C GLU A 585 8.65 3.57 -20.88
N LEU A 586 8.06 4.56 -20.21
CA LEU A 586 8.39 4.92 -18.84
C LEU A 586 8.05 3.79 -17.88
N PHE A 587 6.84 3.24 -17.97
CA PHE A 587 6.43 2.12 -17.14
C PHE A 587 7.37 0.92 -17.29
N VAL A 588 7.70 0.53 -18.53
CA VAL A 588 8.60 -0.59 -18.82
C VAL A 588 10.02 -0.30 -18.34
N SER A 589 10.55 0.91 -18.61
CA SER A 589 11.94 1.24 -18.28
C SER A 589 12.16 1.39 -16.78
N THR A 590 11.25 2.07 -16.09
CA THR A 590 11.29 2.18 -14.62
C THR A 590 11.04 0.83 -13.96
N SER A 591 10.20 -0.02 -14.57
CA SER A 591 9.94 -1.35 -14.05
C SER A 591 11.12 -2.31 -14.21
N ASN A 592 11.85 -2.23 -15.31
CA ASN A 592 12.98 -3.12 -15.62
C ASN A 592 14.34 -2.52 -15.26
N ARG A 593 14.38 -1.32 -14.65
CA ARG A 593 15.62 -0.55 -14.36
C ARG A 593 16.49 -0.37 -15.60
N LEU A 594 15.86 -0.17 -16.76
CA LEU A 594 16.59 0.14 -17.97
C LEU A 594 17.23 1.54 -17.87
N PRO A 595 18.41 1.76 -18.47
CA PRO A 595 18.99 3.10 -18.55
C PRO A 595 18.00 4.08 -19.16
N LEU A 596 17.78 5.23 -18.50
CA LEU A 596 16.78 6.22 -18.91
C LEU A 596 17.08 6.80 -20.30
N GLU A 597 18.36 6.84 -20.69
CA GLU A 597 18.84 7.27 -21.99
C GLU A 597 18.31 6.42 -23.15
N ARG A 598 17.78 5.22 -22.87
CA ARG A 598 17.18 4.34 -23.89
C ARG A 598 15.71 4.65 -24.18
N ILE A 599 15.04 5.42 -23.31
CA ILE A 599 13.61 5.70 -23.44
C ILE A 599 13.35 6.45 -24.74
N MET A 600 14.05 7.56 -24.98
CA MET A 600 13.80 8.40 -26.15
C MET A 600 14.16 7.71 -27.48
N PRO A 601 15.34 7.10 -27.67
CA PRO A 601 15.64 6.36 -28.90
C PRO A 601 14.59 5.28 -29.22
N LYS A 602 14.06 4.61 -28.20
CA LYS A 602 13.01 3.61 -28.37
C LYS A 602 11.69 4.24 -28.78
N CYS A 603 11.27 5.34 -28.13
CA CYS A 603 10.08 6.11 -28.52
C CYS A 603 10.19 6.60 -29.98
N LEU A 604 11.35 7.13 -30.38
CA LEU A 604 11.62 7.60 -31.75
C LEU A 604 11.53 6.47 -32.78
N SER A 605 12.01 5.27 -32.44
CA SER A 605 11.95 4.12 -33.35
C SER A 605 10.52 3.64 -33.62
N ILE A 606 9.59 3.86 -32.67
CA ILE A 606 8.18 3.47 -32.80
C ILE A 606 7.45 4.40 -33.80
N ILE A 607 7.90 5.65 -33.92
CA ILE A 607 7.25 6.69 -34.72
C ILE A 607 7.97 6.95 -36.05
N SER A 608 8.79 6.01 -36.53
CA SER A 608 9.52 6.14 -37.80
C SER A 608 8.61 6.45 -38.98
N ASP A 609 7.38 5.92 -38.94
CA ASP A 609 6.39 5.97 -40.01
C ASP A 609 5.47 7.21 -39.92
N ILE A 610 5.69 8.08 -38.92
CA ILE A 610 4.94 9.34 -38.78
C ILE A 610 5.46 10.36 -39.82
N PRO A 611 4.56 11.09 -40.52
CA PRO A 611 4.94 12.12 -41.48
C PRO A 611 5.94 13.12 -40.90
N PRO A 612 7.00 13.51 -41.65
CA PRO A 612 8.04 14.42 -41.15
C PRO A 612 7.51 15.75 -40.60
N ASP A 613 6.48 16.31 -41.23
CA ASP A 613 5.81 17.55 -40.84
C ASP A 613 4.99 17.43 -39.54
N LYS A 614 4.77 16.20 -39.05
CA LYS A 614 4.04 15.89 -37.83
C LYS A 614 4.90 15.34 -36.70
N LYS A 615 6.21 15.19 -36.94
CA LYS A 615 7.15 14.74 -35.90
C LYS A 615 7.25 15.75 -34.77
N GLY A 616 7.16 17.06 -35.06
CA GLY A 616 7.23 18.10 -34.03
C GLY A 616 6.20 17.90 -32.92
N GLU A 617 4.94 17.64 -33.27
CA GLU A 617 3.85 17.46 -32.30
C GLU A 617 3.98 16.16 -31.50
N VAL A 618 4.51 15.10 -32.12
CA VAL A 618 4.80 13.85 -31.41
C VAL A 618 5.92 14.06 -30.39
N ILE A 619 6.99 14.76 -30.78
CA ILE A 619 8.11 15.07 -29.89
C ILE A 619 7.67 16.00 -28.75
N GLU A 620 6.78 16.96 -29.01
CA GLU A 620 6.16 17.77 -27.97
C GLU A 620 5.38 16.91 -26.97
N GLY A 621 4.56 15.97 -27.45
CA GLY A 621 3.83 15.03 -26.59
C GLY A 621 4.74 14.14 -25.73
N PHE A 622 5.89 13.70 -26.27
CA PHE A 622 6.91 13.01 -25.48
C PHE A 622 7.50 13.87 -24.36
N GLY A 623 7.84 15.14 -24.67
CA GLY A 623 8.36 16.08 -23.67
C GLY A 623 7.38 16.34 -22.54
N TYR A 624 6.09 16.46 -22.88
CA TYR A 624 5.01 16.64 -21.91
C TYR A 624 4.85 15.44 -20.98
N GLU A 625 4.69 14.23 -21.53
CA GLU A 625 4.39 13.05 -20.70
C GLU A 625 5.59 12.65 -19.84
N LEU A 626 6.80 12.71 -20.40
CA LEU A 626 8.04 12.45 -19.65
C LEU A 626 8.20 13.38 -18.45
N SER A 627 7.96 14.67 -18.67
CA SER A 627 8.08 15.66 -17.61
C SER A 627 6.96 15.51 -16.59
N SER A 628 5.73 15.31 -17.05
CA SER A 628 4.57 15.08 -16.17
C SER A 628 4.81 13.90 -15.24
N TYR A 629 5.31 12.77 -15.76
CA TYR A 629 5.58 11.58 -14.95
C TYR A 629 6.51 11.87 -13.75
N TRP A 630 7.64 12.56 -13.97
CA TRP A 630 8.60 12.83 -12.90
C TRP A 630 8.22 14.03 -12.03
N LEU A 631 7.54 15.03 -12.58
CA LEU A 631 7.10 16.21 -11.84
C LEU A 631 5.82 15.95 -11.03
N MET A 632 4.94 15.05 -11.44
CA MET A 632 3.78 14.62 -10.63
C MET A 632 4.22 13.96 -9.32
N GLY A 633 5.38 13.29 -9.30
CA GLY A 633 5.99 12.81 -8.06
C GLY A 633 6.28 13.94 -7.05
N LEU A 634 6.54 15.16 -7.52
CA LEU A 634 6.72 16.34 -6.66
C LEU A 634 5.39 16.88 -6.10
N GLN A 635 4.25 16.62 -6.76
CA GLN A 635 2.95 17.02 -6.23
C GLN A 635 2.56 16.22 -4.97
N GLN A 636 3.17 15.06 -4.77
CA GLN A 636 3.03 14.30 -3.53
C GLN A 636 3.78 14.96 -2.36
N ALA A 637 4.60 15.99 -2.60
CA ALA A 637 5.13 16.83 -1.55
C ALA A 637 4.04 17.81 -1.06
N VAL A 638 3.80 17.85 0.26
CA VAL A 638 3.15 18.93 0.99
C VAL A 638 4.02 20.16 0.82
N PHE A 639 3.49 21.21 0.21
CA PHE A 639 4.12 22.53 0.18
C PHE A 639 3.35 23.43 1.15
N THR A 640 4.02 23.92 2.18
CA THR A 640 3.48 25.03 3.00
C THR A 640 4.49 26.16 2.99
N LYS A 641 4.02 27.41 2.91
CA LYS A 641 4.87 28.62 2.90
C LYS A 641 5.79 28.76 4.14
N ASN A 642 5.58 27.96 5.17
CA ASN A 642 6.30 28.02 6.46
C ASN A 642 7.23 26.81 6.69
N GLN A 643 7.78 26.21 5.63
CA GLN A 643 8.67 25.06 5.76
C GLN A 643 10.04 25.42 6.37
N THR A 644 10.60 24.47 7.12
CA THR A 644 11.95 24.58 7.68
C THR A 644 13.00 24.53 6.56
N ALA A 645 14.20 25.07 6.81
CA ALA A 645 15.31 25.03 5.84
C ALA A 645 15.62 23.61 5.33
N ASN A 646 15.45 22.59 6.18
CA ASN A 646 15.63 21.19 5.82
C ASN A 646 14.57 20.69 4.84
N ALA A 647 13.31 21.10 4.99
CA ALA A 647 12.24 20.74 4.05
C ALA A 647 12.46 21.39 2.68
N VAL A 648 12.94 22.64 2.65
CA VAL A 648 13.34 23.33 1.40
C VAL A 648 14.49 22.58 0.72
N SER A 649 15.54 22.21 1.46
CA SER A 649 16.66 21.44 0.92
C SER A 649 16.24 20.05 0.43
N ALA A 650 15.34 19.36 1.14
CA ALA A 650 14.82 18.06 0.72
C ALA A 650 14.01 18.18 -0.58
N PHE A 651 13.19 19.22 -0.71
CA PHE A 651 12.46 19.52 -1.95
C PHE A 651 13.41 19.83 -3.10
N ASP A 652 14.42 20.68 -2.87
CA ASP A 652 15.42 21.03 -3.88
C ASP A 652 16.15 19.79 -4.41
N ASN A 653 16.58 18.91 -3.50
CA ASN A 653 17.19 17.63 -3.86
C ASN A 653 16.25 16.74 -4.68
N LEU A 654 14.97 16.68 -4.33
CA LEU A 654 13.97 15.89 -5.06
C LEU A 654 13.70 16.47 -6.45
N LEU A 655 13.60 17.80 -6.56
CA LEU A 655 13.45 18.51 -7.82
C LEU A 655 14.66 18.25 -8.72
N ASN A 656 15.88 18.46 -8.21
CA ASN A 656 17.12 18.23 -8.94
C ASN A 656 17.21 16.78 -9.44
N LYS A 657 16.87 15.81 -8.59
CA LYS A 657 16.84 14.38 -8.95
C LYS A 657 15.85 14.10 -10.09
N ASN A 658 14.66 14.68 -10.06
CA ASN A 658 13.66 14.48 -11.12
C ASN A 658 14.03 15.22 -12.42
N VAL A 659 14.57 16.44 -12.32
CA VAL A 659 15.11 17.18 -13.46
C VAL A 659 16.26 16.42 -14.14
N SER A 660 17.20 15.86 -13.36
CA SER A 660 18.28 15.04 -13.92
C SER A 660 17.76 13.81 -14.69
N LYS A 661 16.67 13.18 -14.25
CA LYS A 661 16.05 12.07 -14.99
C LYS A 661 15.43 12.51 -16.31
N ILE A 662 14.78 13.67 -16.33
CA ILE A 662 14.20 14.26 -17.56
C ILE A 662 15.33 14.56 -18.56
N ILE A 663 16.40 15.21 -18.10
CA ILE A 663 17.62 15.48 -18.88
C ILE A 663 18.20 14.18 -19.44
N LEU A 664 18.39 13.18 -18.58
CA LEU A 664 18.98 11.90 -18.97
C LEU A 664 18.14 11.17 -20.02
N ALA A 665 16.82 11.13 -19.82
CA ALA A 665 15.89 10.52 -20.76
C ALA A 665 15.79 11.28 -22.10
N SER A 666 16.13 12.57 -22.14
CA SER A 666 16.15 13.38 -23.36
C SER A 666 17.41 13.19 -24.22
N LYS A 667 18.42 12.47 -23.71
CA LYS A 667 19.65 12.18 -24.48
C LYS A 667 19.30 11.40 -25.75
N GLY A 668 19.92 11.82 -26.86
CA GLY A 668 19.68 11.24 -28.19
C GLY A 668 18.73 12.07 -29.08
N LEU A 669 18.14 13.15 -28.56
CA LEU A 669 17.46 14.14 -29.40
C LEU A 669 18.48 14.98 -30.17
N ASN A 670 18.23 15.20 -31.46
CA ASN A 670 18.98 16.15 -32.28
C ASN A 670 18.47 17.60 -32.03
N PRO A 671 19.22 18.64 -32.46
CA PRO A 671 18.85 20.03 -32.21
C PRO A 671 17.46 20.44 -32.71
N GLU A 672 17.01 19.87 -33.84
CA GLU A 672 15.69 20.17 -34.42
C GLU A 672 14.54 19.62 -33.56
N MET A 673 14.73 18.46 -32.93
CA MET A 673 13.75 17.84 -32.02
C MET A 673 13.74 18.47 -30.63
N LEU A 674 14.83 19.11 -30.20
CA LEU A 674 14.91 19.71 -28.87
C LEU A 674 13.91 20.86 -28.66
N LYS A 675 13.62 21.65 -29.70
CA LYS A 675 12.67 22.77 -29.61
C LYS A 675 11.24 22.30 -29.28
N PRO A 676 10.60 21.41 -30.08
CA PRO A 676 9.26 20.91 -29.73
C PRO A 676 9.25 20.12 -28.42
N PHE A 677 10.31 19.36 -28.13
CA PHE A 677 10.42 18.64 -26.86
C PHE A 677 10.38 19.60 -25.66
N THR A 678 11.14 20.69 -25.73
CA THR A 678 11.17 21.74 -24.70
C THR A 678 9.83 22.46 -24.57
N SER A 679 9.08 22.64 -25.66
CA SER A 679 7.68 23.12 -25.60
C SER A 679 6.82 22.21 -24.72
N GLY A 680 6.92 20.89 -24.93
CA GLY A 680 6.23 19.89 -24.11
C GLY A 680 6.63 19.94 -22.64
N ILE A 681 7.92 20.09 -22.34
CA ILE A 681 8.42 20.28 -20.96
C ILE A 681 7.81 21.55 -20.35
N LYS A 682 7.89 22.69 -21.05
CA LYS A 682 7.37 23.97 -20.56
C LYS A 682 5.89 23.87 -20.24
N TYR A 683 5.14 23.19 -21.11
CA TYR A 683 3.74 22.88 -20.90
C TYR A 683 3.56 22.06 -19.61
N ALA A 684 4.24 20.92 -19.46
CA ALA A 684 4.14 20.08 -18.27
C ALA A 684 4.51 20.80 -16.95
N VAL A 685 5.55 21.64 -16.95
CA VAL A 685 5.97 22.41 -15.77
C VAL A 685 4.91 23.43 -15.37
N THR A 686 4.41 24.21 -16.34
CA THR A 686 3.34 25.20 -16.13
C THR A 686 2.09 24.53 -15.58
N MET A 687 1.84 23.29 -16.00
CA MET A 687 0.69 22.52 -15.57
C MET A 687 0.85 21.89 -14.20
N THR A 688 2.06 21.45 -13.87
CA THR A 688 2.34 20.81 -12.57
C THR A 688 2.32 21.82 -11.43
N PHE A 689 2.95 22.98 -11.61
CA PHE A 689 3.12 23.97 -10.55
C PHE A 689 2.21 25.17 -10.75
N ASN A 690 1.50 25.59 -9.71
CA ASN A 690 0.77 26.87 -9.72
C ASN A 690 1.67 28.07 -9.43
N ASP A 691 2.79 27.83 -8.74
CA ASP A 691 3.71 28.89 -8.31
C ASP A 691 4.65 29.26 -9.46
N PRO A 692 4.59 30.51 -9.98
CA PRO A 692 5.47 30.94 -11.06
C PRO A 692 6.97 30.87 -10.70
N ILE A 693 7.32 30.99 -9.41
CA ILE A 693 8.71 30.88 -8.95
C ILE A 693 9.19 29.44 -9.16
N LEU A 694 8.41 28.45 -8.71
CA LEU A 694 8.73 27.03 -8.90
C LEU A 694 8.74 26.64 -10.38
N GLN A 695 7.82 27.19 -11.18
CA GLN A 695 7.84 27.00 -12.63
C GLN A 695 9.17 27.49 -13.23
N ASN A 696 9.55 28.73 -12.95
CA ASN A 696 10.77 29.33 -13.47
C ASN A 696 12.03 28.60 -12.98
N GLU A 697 12.09 28.25 -11.71
CA GLU A 697 13.21 27.51 -11.14
C GLU A 697 13.37 26.13 -11.80
N THR A 698 12.26 25.40 -11.96
CA THR A 698 12.25 24.11 -12.65
C THR A 698 12.71 24.24 -14.10
N LEU A 699 12.21 25.25 -14.82
CA LEU A 699 12.60 25.50 -16.22
C LEU A 699 14.07 25.88 -16.34
N ASN A 700 14.58 26.76 -15.48
CA ASN A 700 15.99 27.16 -15.48
C ASN A 700 16.90 25.94 -15.26
N LYS A 701 16.57 25.08 -14.28
CA LYS A 701 17.35 23.85 -14.02
C LYS A 701 17.35 22.88 -15.19
N ILE A 702 16.23 22.75 -15.90
CA ILE A 702 16.15 21.93 -17.12
C ILE A 702 16.96 22.56 -18.26
N SER A 703 16.94 23.90 -18.37
CA SER A 703 17.72 24.68 -19.33
C SER A 703 19.22 24.43 -19.15
N ASP A 704 19.72 24.65 -17.93
CA ASP A 704 21.14 24.61 -17.57
C ASP A 704 21.73 23.21 -17.79
N GLY A 705 20.98 22.15 -17.46
CA GLY A 705 21.47 20.78 -17.56
C GLY A 705 21.53 20.19 -18.97
N ASN A 706 20.84 20.78 -19.94
CA ASN A 706 20.81 20.31 -21.33
C ASN A 706 21.63 21.18 -22.30
N GLY A 707 22.24 22.28 -21.83
CA GLY A 707 22.79 23.30 -22.72
C GLY A 707 21.72 23.94 -23.63
N LEU A 708 20.44 23.80 -23.26
CA LEU A 708 19.32 24.42 -23.94
C LEU A 708 19.25 25.85 -23.45
N SER A 709 19.38 26.85 -24.31
CA SER A 709 18.99 28.21 -23.92
C SER A 709 17.47 28.31 -23.98
N ILE A 710 16.77 28.09 -22.86
CA ILE A 710 15.37 28.46 -22.72
C ILE A 710 15.37 29.98 -22.52
N GLN A 711 15.50 30.76 -23.60
CA GLN A 711 15.35 32.21 -23.51
C GLN A 711 13.93 32.53 -23.00
N LYS A 712 13.88 33.41 -21.99
CA LYS A 712 12.68 33.80 -21.23
C LYS A 712 11.52 34.25 -22.11
#